data_AF-A0A7K7U8S3-F1
#
_entry.id   AF-A0A7K7U8S3-F1
#
_cell.length_a   1.000
_cell.length_b   1.000
_cell.length_c   1.000
_cell.angle_alpha   90.00
_cell.angle_beta   90.00
_cell.angle_gamma   90.00
#
_symmetry.space_group_name_H-M   'P 1'
#
loop_
_entity.id
_entity.type
_entity.pdbx_description
1 polymer ?
#
loop_
_entity_poly.entity_id
_entity_poly.type
_entity_poly.pdbx_seq_one_letter_code
_entity_poly.pdbx_strand_id
1 'polypeptide(L)'
;VSVLVGAPKANTTQPDIVEGGAVYYCAWPATQCRQIPFDNTNNRKIKVNGTREPIEFKTNQWFGATVKAHKEKVVACAPLYHWRTLKDSPEKDPVGTCYVAIQNFSAYAEYSPCRNSNADPEGQGFCQAGFSLDFYKNGDLIVGGPGSFYWQGQVITASIADIIANYSFKDILRKLAREKQTGVAPPSYDDNYMGYSVAAGEFTGDSEQELVAGVPRGAQNFGYVSIINSSDLTFIQNFTGEQMASYFGYTVAVSDVNNDGLDDILVGAPLFMEREFESKPKEVGQVYLYLQESAFLFRDAQILTGTEVFGRFGSAITHLGDLNQDGYNDIAIGAPFAGEDRRGKVLIYNGYSSGLNTNPSQVLNGAWASQSMPSGFGFTLRGDSDVDKNDYPDLIVGAFGAGKAVVYRARPVVTVNAQLILNPMIVNPDNKTCQLLDAQLLVACFTVRVCADFEGQSISDEIVLKGELQLDSLKQKGAVKRTLFFDNHQSHHYFSIVIERQKQLHCQDFLVYLRDETEFRDKLSPININLNYSLDESNFEDSLTVKPILNYYQKSSVTEQAYILVDCGEDNLCIPDLQLSAMPDKDQLIIGEENCVMLIINPRNDGEGAYEAELHIRIPPEADYTGVERNNKALRVLSCDYKMENETRMVVCDLGNPMVAGANFSTGIRFSVQHFENADFSINFELQIKSSNKINPISNLVNLHINISAVAQVQIRGVSHPPTIILPLHNWEPKDEPTKEEELGPLVEHIYELHNIGPSAINNTVLHVGWPVSSREEFLLYILHIQTHGPLHCQTSSPINAMQIKFAIPQDTPELAAFLYNSTISHYIRRREVTVAEPHRKNSAKILNCTNVKCILISCTVGQLERGKSAALKIRSRLWAQTFLERKNDLYTLSSNVSFEVKSMPYKVQPAKLPEGSIAIRTSVIWSTPNVSFVIPLWVIVLAILLGLLVLAMLTLALWKCGFFDRARPPQDDMADREQLTNNKTTDA
;
A
#
# COMPACT_ATOMS: atom_id res chain seq x y z
N VAL A 1 30.28 -21.81 -12.51
CA VAL A 1 29.09 -20.91 -12.57
C VAL A 1 29.36 -19.84 -13.63
N SER A 2 28.31 -19.29 -14.26
CA SER A 2 28.45 -18.30 -15.34
C SER A 2 27.28 -17.34 -15.35
N VAL A 3 27.53 -16.11 -15.79
CA VAL A 3 26.51 -15.07 -15.95
C VAL A 3 26.13 -14.94 -17.42
N LEU A 4 24.84 -14.85 -17.70
CA LEU A 4 24.29 -14.58 -19.03
C LEU A 4 23.85 -13.12 -19.10
N VAL A 5 24.27 -12.41 -20.14
CA VAL A 5 23.95 -10.98 -20.32
C VAL A 5 23.29 -10.78 -21.68
N GLY A 6 22.05 -10.29 -21.67
CA GLY A 6 21.33 -9.88 -22.86
C GLY A 6 21.78 -8.50 -23.35
N ALA A 7 22.01 -8.37 -24.66
CA ALA A 7 22.42 -7.13 -25.31
C ALA A 7 21.56 -6.87 -26.55
N PRO A 8 20.31 -6.38 -26.38
CA PRO A 8 19.29 -6.33 -27.44
C PRO A 8 19.66 -5.46 -28.65
N LYS A 9 20.59 -4.52 -28.50
CA LYS A 9 21.07 -3.64 -29.57
C LYS A 9 22.49 -3.96 -30.04
N ALA A 10 23.06 -5.10 -29.64
CA ALA A 10 24.38 -5.49 -30.11
C ALA A 10 24.37 -5.72 -31.63
N ASN A 11 25.40 -5.22 -32.31
CA ASN A 11 25.70 -5.64 -33.68
C ASN A 11 26.30 -7.05 -33.66
N THR A 12 25.94 -7.85 -34.66
CA THR A 12 26.34 -9.25 -34.78
C THR A 12 27.05 -9.49 -36.10
N THR A 13 27.59 -10.69 -36.29
CA THR A 13 28.18 -11.14 -37.56
C THR A 13 27.12 -11.57 -38.59
N GLN A 14 25.82 -11.38 -38.32
CA GLN A 14 24.75 -11.72 -39.24
C GLN A 14 24.83 -10.83 -40.50
N PRO A 15 24.86 -11.41 -41.72
CA PRO A 15 24.95 -10.62 -42.94
C PRO A 15 23.72 -9.72 -43.14
N ASP A 16 23.95 -8.45 -43.45
CA ASP A 16 22.93 -7.43 -43.74
C ASP A 16 21.93 -7.14 -42.59
N ILE A 17 22.29 -7.48 -41.35
CA ILE A 17 21.48 -7.22 -40.15
C ILE A 17 22.17 -6.16 -39.28
N VAL A 18 21.41 -5.11 -38.92
CA VAL A 18 21.88 -4.02 -38.03
C VAL A 18 21.18 -4.13 -36.68
N GLU A 19 21.92 -4.01 -35.59
CA GLU A 19 21.42 -4.12 -34.20
C GLU A 19 20.50 -5.34 -34.03
N GLY A 20 20.95 -6.50 -34.52
CA GLY A 20 20.20 -7.75 -34.41
C GLY A 20 20.02 -8.22 -32.96
N GLY A 21 20.90 -7.78 -32.06
CA GLY A 21 20.93 -8.18 -30.66
C GLY A 21 21.73 -9.47 -30.43
N ALA A 22 22.24 -9.65 -29.22
CA ALA A 22 23.07 -10.80 -28.85
C ALA A 22 22.87 -11.19 -27.38
N VAL A 23 23.32 -12.39 -27.03
CA VAL A 23 23.47 -12.85 -25.64
C VAL A 23 24.93 -13.22 -25.42
N TYR A 24 25.47 -12.78 -24.28
CA TYR A 24 26.85 -13.03 -23.88
C TYR A 24 26.91 -14.02 -22.72
N TYR A 25 27.90 -14.90 -22.79
CA TYR A 25 28.27 -15.84 -21.74
C TYR A 25 29.54 -15.33 -21.05
N CYS A 26 29.45 -15.04 -19.76
CA CYS A 26 30.55 -14.57 -18.92
C CYS A 26 30.90 -15.66 -17.90
N ALA A 27 32.05 -16.33 -18.06
CA ALA A 27 32.51 -17.34 -17.08
C ALA A 27 32.95 -16.64 -15.78
N TRP A 28 32.64 -17.21 -14.61
CA TRP A 28 33.05 -16.61 -13.32
C TRP A 28 34.38 -17.21 -12.82
N PRO A 29 35.36 -16.39 -12.38
CA PRO A 29 35.41 -14.93 -12.44
C PRO A 29 35.64 -14.42 -13.87
N ALA A 30 34.90 -13.38 -14.27
CA ALA A 30 34.86 -12.94 -15.66
C ALA A 30 35.96 -11.92 -15.98
N THR A 31 36.91 -12.30 -16.83
CA THR A 31 37.86 -11.37 -17.47
C THR A 31 37.38 -10.91 -18.85
N GLN A 32 36.63 -11.76 -19.57
CA GLN A 32 36.00 -11.47 -20.86
C GLN A 32 34.69 -12.25 -21.02
N CYS A 33 33.71 -11.67 -21.71
CA CYS A 33 32.45 -12.33 -22.06
C CYS A 33 32.44 -12.72 -23.54
N ARG A 34 31.97 -13.93 -23.86
CA ARG A 34 31.88 -14.43 -25.25
C ARG A 34 30.45 -14.35 -25.75
N GLN A 35 30.25 -13.93 -27.00
CA GLN A 35 28.93 -13.99 -27.62
C GLN A 35 28.49 -15.44 -27.86
N ILE A 36 27.24 -15.74 -27.55
CA ILE A 36 26.62 -17.05 -27.82
C ILE A 36 26.09 -17.06 -29.27
N PRO A 37 26.51 -18.01 -30.12
CA PRO A 37 26.15 -18.02 -31.53
C PRO A 37 24.75 -18.64 -31.76
N PHE A 38 23.70 -17.98 -31.28
CA PHE A 38 22.31 -18.43 -31.45
C PHE A 38 21.88 -18.45 -32.92
N ASP A 39 21.93 -17.33 -33.64
CA ASP A 39 21.58 -17.30 -35.07
C ASP A 39 22.56 -16.41 -35.82
N ASN A 40 23.32 -17.00 -36.74
CA ASN A 40 24.30 -16.31 -37.57
C ASN A 40 23.81 -16.09 -39.01
N THR A 41 22.55 -16.40 -39.29
CA THR A 41 21.97 -16.31 -40.63
C THR A 41 21.36 -14.93 -40.92
N ASN A 42 21.26 -14.59 -42.20
CA ASN A 42 20.54 -13.41 -42.66
C ASN A 42 19.01 -13.65 -42.65
N ASN A 43 18.24 -12.71 -43.17
CA ASN A 43 16.80 -12.88 -43.34
C ASN A 43 16.50 -14.02 -44.32
N ARG A 44 15.70 -15.01 -43.90
CA ARG A 44 15.08 -16.02 -44.79
C ARG A 44 14.31 -15.31 -45.91
N LYS A 45 14.37 -15.88 -47.13
CA LYS A 45 13.72 -15.34 -48.34
C LYS A 45 12.81 -16.38 -48.98
N ILE A 46 11.66 -15.93 -49.48
CA ILE A 46 10.73 -16.72 -50.28
C ILE A 46 10.68 -16.21 -51.73
N LYS A 47 10.22 -17.04 -52.65
CA LYS A 47 9.93 -16.61 -54.03
C LYS A 47 8.48 -16.14 -54.10
N VAL A 48 8.25 -14.86 -54.37
CA VAL A 48 6.94 -14.27 -54.63
C VAL A 48 6.99 -13.70 -56.04
N ASN A 49 6.08 -14.06 -56.94
CA ASN A 49 6.04 -13.56 -58.33
C ASN A 49 7.38 -13.59 -59.09
N GLY A 50 8.25 -14.56 -58.80
CA GLY A 50 9.58 -14.72 -59.42
C GLY A 50 10.73 -13.95 -58.75
N THR A 51 10.45 -12.99 -57.86
CA THR A 51 11.44 -12.26 -57.06
C THR A 51 11.70 -12.96 -55.72
N ARG A 52 12.96 -12.95 -55.25
CA ARG A 52 13.32 -13.44 -53.91
C ARG A 52 13.16 -12.31 -52.90
N GLU A 53 12.16 -12.41 -52.06
CA GLU A 53 11.82 -11.36 -51.09
C GLU A 53 11.98 -11.89 -49.65
N PRO A 54 12.38 -11.05 -48.68
CA PRO A 54 12.52 -11.46 -47.29
C PRO A 54 11.16 -11.85 -46.70
N ILE A 55 11.15 -12.89 -45.88
CA ILE A 55 9.99 -13.33 -45.09
C ILE A 55 10.12 -13.01 -43.60
N GLU A 56 11.34 -12.73 -43.13
CA GLU A 56 11.61 -12.30 -41.77
C GLU A 56 12.53 -11.08 -41.78
N PHE A 57 12.51 -10.30 -40.71
CA PHE A 57 13.36 -9.13 -40.57
C PHE A 57 13.97 -9.10 -39.17
N LYS A 58 15.28 -9.35 -39.11
CA LYS A 58 16.06 -9.45 -37.87
C LYS A 58 16.72 -8.12 -37.45
N THR A 59 16.75 -7.12 -38.33
CA THR A 59 17.27 -5.77 -38.00
C THR A 59 16.41 -5.13 -36.91
N ASN A 60 17.04 -4.65 -35.84
CA ASN A 60 16.39 -4.08 -34.64
C ASN A 60 15.40 -5.03 -33.95
N GLN A 61 15.58 -6.35 -34.05
CA GLN A 61 14.66 -7.34 -33.47
C GLN A 61 14.71 -7.44 -31.94
N TRP A 62 15.71 -6.80 -31.31
CA TRP A 62 15.93 -6.83 -29.86
C TRP A 62 16.25 -8.23 -29.31
N PHE A 63 17.04 -9.03 -30.03
CA PHE A 63 17.42 -10.36 -29.52
C PHE A 63 18.29 -10.24 -28.26
N GLY A 64 17.89 -10.92 -27.19
CA GLY A 64 18.49 -10.79 -25.88
C GLY A 64 17.86 -9.68 -25.02
N ALA A 65 16.71 -9.13 -25.40
CA ALA A 65 15.90 -8.29 -24.51
C ALA A 65 15.43 -9.07 -23.27
N THR A 66 15.12 -10.35 -23.46
CA THR A 66 14.73 -11.27 -22.40
C THR A 66 15.62 -12.49 -22.47
N VAL A 67 16.27 -12.83 -21.36
CA VAL A 67 17.14 -14.01 -21.22
C VAL A 67 16.83 -14.65 -19.87
N LYS A 68 16.51 -15.94 -19.88
CA LYS A 68 16.35 -16.74 -18.66
C LYS A 68 17.05 -18.08 -18.81
N ALA A 69 17.47 -18.62 -17.68
CA ALA A 69 18.01 -19.96 -17.59
C ALA A 69 17.26 -20.75 -16.51
N HIS A 70 17.00 -22.02 -16.80
CA HIS A 70 16.49 -23.00 -15.84
C HIS A 70 17.37 -24.25 -15.96
N LYS A 71 18.18 -24.51 -14.94
CA LYS A 71 19.21 -25.58 -14.96
C LYS A 71 20.13 -25.41 -16.19
N GLU A 72 20.21 -26.42 -17.05
CA GLU A 72 21.04 -26.40 -18.27
C GLU A 72 20.34 -25.77 -19.50
N LYS A 73 19.06 -25.36 -19.36
CA LYS A 73 18.28 -24.80 -20.47
C LYS A 73 18.37 -23.28 -20.43
N VAL A 74 18.73 -22.69 -21.57
CA VAL A 74 18.80 -21.24 -21.74
C VAL A 74 17.88 -20.84 -22.86
N VAL A 75 17.05 -19.81 -22.62
CA VAL A 75 16.14 -19.26 -23.61
C VAL A 75 16.37 -17.75 -23.71
N ALA A 76 16.44 -17.26 -24.95
CA ALA A 76 16.60 -15.85 -25.25
C ALA A 76 15.61 -15.42 -26.32
N CYS A 77 15.01 -14.24 -26.18
CA CYS A 77 13.95 -13.78 -27.08
C CYS A 77 14.28 -12.46 -27.77
N ALA A 78 13.62 -12.26 -28.91
CA ALA A 78 13.62 -11.08 -29.75
C ALA A 78 12.17 -10.58 -29.92
N PRO A 79 11.65 -9.76 -28.99
CA PRO A 79 10.24 -9.35 -29.00
C PRO A 79 9.87 -8.48 -30.20
N LEU A 80 10.83 -7.78 -30.80
CA LEU A 80 10.64 -6.95 -31.99
C LEU A 80 11.06 -7.65 -33.29
N TYR A 81 11.19 -8.98 -33.26
CA TYR A 81 11.35 -9.76 -34.48
C TYR A 81 10.09 -9.61 -35.35
N HIS A 82 10.29 -9.19 -36.61
CA HIS A 82 9.18 -9.00 -37.54
C HIS A 82 9.08 -10.14 -38.54
N TRP A 83 7.85 -10.50 -38.84
CA TRP A 83 7.46 -11.52 -39.79
C TRP A 83 6.67 -10.91 -40.95
N ARG A 84 6.93 -11.40 -42.16
CA ARG A 84 6.13 -11.07 -43.32
C ARG A 84 5.02 -12.08 -43.49
N THR A 85 3.79 -11.60 -43.54
CA THR A 85 2.62 -12.43 -43.82
C THR A 85 2.66 -12.99 -45.23
N LEU A 86 2.13 -14.20 -45.41
CA LEU A 86 1.97 -14.82 -46.72
C LEU A 86 0.73 -14.31 -47.47
N LYS A 87 0.16 -13.19 -47.03
CA LYS A 87 -0.99 -12.53 -47.67
C LYS A 87 -0.55 -11.84 -48.96
N ASP A 88 -1.53 -11.54 -49.82
CA ASP A 88 -1.29 -10.83 -51.09
C ASP A 88 -0.70 -9.42 -50.87
N SER A 89 -1.06 -8.76 -49.76
CA SER A 89 -0.42 -7.52 -49.29
C SER A 89 0.67 -7.85 -48.25
N PRO A 90 1.96 -7.57 -48.54
CA PRO A 90 3.03 -7.88 -47.61
C PRO A 90 3.04 -6.89 -46.43
N GLU A 91 2.63 -7.36 -45.27
CA GLU A 91 2.75 -6.65 -44.00
C GLU A 91 3.99 -7.12 -43.23
N LYS A 92 4.47 -6.30 -42.30
CA LYS A 92 5.67 -6.56 -41.50
C LYS A 92 5.27 -6.46 -40.03
N ASP A 93 4.91 -7.59 -39.44
CA ASP A 93 4.26 -7.63 -38.13
C ASP A 93 5.23 -8.11 -37.04
N PRO A 94 5.31 -7.44 -35.89
CA PRO A 94 6.23 -7.77 -34.80
C PRO A 94 5.71 -8.96 -33.97
N VAL A 95 5.70 -10.15 -34.55
CA VAL A 95 5.20 -11.37 -33.89
C VAL A 95 6.06 -11.81 -32.71
N GLY A 96 7.36 -11.46 -32.71
CA GLY A 96 8.34 -11.93 -31.72
C GLY A 96 8.79 -13.38 -31.92
N THR A 97 9.99 -13.71 -31.44
CA THR A 97 10.56 -15.07 -31.51
C THR A 97 11.50 -15.33 -30.35
N CYS A 98 11.63 -16.59 -29.95
CA CYS A 98 12.54 -17.05 -28.91
C CYS A 98 13.43 -18.18 -29.43
N TYR A 99 14.62 -18.30 -28.86
CA TYR A 99 15.61 -19.33 -29.20
C TYR A 99 15.99 -20.10 -27.94
N VAL A 100 15.80 -21.42 -27.99
CA VAL A 100 16.20 -22.35 -26.95
C VAL A 100 17.59 -22.89 -27.30
N ALA A 101 18.56 -22.73 -26.40
CA ALA A 101 19.90 -23.28 -26.57
C ALA A 101 19.90 -24.81 -26.41
N ILE A 102 20.63 -25.51 -27.27
CA ILE A 102 20.77 -26.96 -27.32
C ILE A 102 22.27 -27.30 -27.34
N GLN A 103 22.65 -28.45 -26.76
CA GLN A 103 24.02 -28.99 -26.81
C GLN A 103 25.10 -27.98 -26.35
N ASN A 104 24.92 -27.34 -25.19
CA ASN A 104 25.89 -26.38 -24.64
C ASN A 104 26.22 -25.24 -25.63
N PHE A 105 25.17 -24.63 -26.20
CA PHE A 105 25.23 -23.52 -27.14
C PHE A 105 25.73 -23.84 -28.56
N SER A 106 25.87 -25.12 -28.94
CA SER A 106 26.26 -25.49 -30.32
C SER A 106 25.09 -25.58 -31.30
N ALA A 107 23.86 -25.70 -30.80
CA ALA A 107 22.65 -25.77 -31.60
C ALA A 107 21.52 -24.99 -30.91
N TYR A 108 20.44 -24.75 -31.63
CA TYR A 108 19.28 -24.01 -31.13
C TYR A 108 17.99 -24.50 -31.77
N ALA A 109 16.88 -24.31 -31.06
CA ALA A 109 15.53 -24.44 -31.60
C ALA A 109 14.82 -23.09 -31.53
N GLU A 110 14.26 -22.64 -32.65
CA GLU A 110 13.41 -21.45 -32.71
C GLU A 110 11.99 -21.80 -32.24
N TYR A 111 11.44 -20.94 -31.39
CA TYR A 111 10.07 -20.99 -30.91
C TYR A 111 9.41 -19.61 -31.08
N SER A 112 8.45 -19.52 -32.01
CA SER A 112 7.72 -18.29 -32.34
C SER A 112 6.23 -18.62 -32.42
N PRO A 113 5.53 -18.71 -31.28
CA PRO A 113 4.15 -19.22 -31.22
C PRO A 113 3.13 -18.29 -31.88
N CYS A 114 3.42 -16.98 -31.90
CA CYS A 114 2.57 -15.97 -32.53
C CYS A 114 2.77 -15.84 -34.04
N ARG A 115 3.75 -16.54 -34.62
CA ARG A 115 3.98 -16.58 -36.06
C ARG A 115 3.04 -17.60 -36.71
N ASN A 116 1.84 -17.15 -37.07
CA ASN A 116 0.81 -17.97 -37.69
C ASN A 116 0.02 -17.22 -38.78
N SER A 117 -1.10 -17.79 -39.24
CA SER A 117 -1.94 -17.21 -40.30
C SER A 117 -2.77 -16.00 -39.85
N ASN A 118 -2.97 -15.80 -38.55
CA ASN A 118 -3.79 -14.74 -37.97
C ASN A 118 -2.92 -13.51 -37.67
N ALA A 119 -2.31 -12.96 -38.70
CA ALA A 119 -1.30 -11.92 -38.55
C ALA A 119 -1.84 -10.49 -38.44
N ASP A 120 -3.15 -10.31 -38.42
CA ASP A 120 -3.77 -8.99 -38.22
C ASP A 120 -3.64 -8.52 -36.76
N PRO A 121 -3.88 -7.21 -36.47
CA PRO A 121 -4.07 -6.71 -35.12
C PRO A 121 -5.15 -7.48 -34.33
N GLU A 122 -6.20 -7.97 -35.01
CA GLU A 122 -7.25 -8.83 -34.44
C GLU A 122 -6.74 -10.20 -33.97
N GLY A 123 -5.58 -10.62 -34.50
CA GLY A 123 -4.95 -11.89 -34.20
C GLY A 123 -3.65 -11.70 -33.39
N GLN A 124 -2.57 -12.33 -33.85
CA GLN A 124 -1.30 -12.40 -33.13
C GLN A 124 -0.14 -11.72 -33.89
N GLY A 125 -0.43 -10.93 -34.92
CA GLY A 125 0.60 -10.22 -35.70
C GLY A 125 1.50 -9.32 -34.86
N PHE A 126 0.90 -8.62 -33.89
CA PHE A 126 1.58 -7.67 -33.00
C PHE A 126 1.94 -8.28 -31.65
N CYS A 127 1.87 -9.61 -31.51
CA CYS A 127 2.03 -10.31 -30.24
C CYS A 127 3.30 -9.94 -29.46
N GLN A 128 4.43 -9.73 -30.14
CA GLN A 128 5.73 -9.49 -29.50
C GLN A 128 6.12 -10.59 -28.51
N ALA A 129 5.90 -11.86 -28.89
CA ALA A 129 6.19 -13.02 -28.05
C ALA A 129 7.63 -13.00 -27.52
N GLY A 130 7.78 -13.22 -26.22
CA GLY A 130 9.08 -13.17 -25.53
C GLY A 130 9.39 -11.81 -24.89
N PHE A 131 8.41 -10.89 -24.88
CA PHE A 131 8.50 -9.64 -24.14
C PHE A 131 8.80 -9.88 -22.66
N SER A 132 8.12 -10.86 -22.07
CA SER A 132 8.44 -11.44 -20.77
C SER A 132 8.52 -12.96 -20.87
N LEU A 133 9.27 -13.57 -19.95
CA LEU A 133 9.55 -15.01 -19.99
C LEU A 133 9.88 -15.52 -18.59
N ASP A 134 9.36 -16.70 -18.25
CA ASP A 134 9.76 -17.43 -17.05
C ASP A 134 9.61 -18.95 -17.21
N PHE A 135 9.95 -19.71 -16.16
CA PHE A 135 9.82 -21.16 -16.13
C PHE A 135 8.97 -21.62 -14.95
N TYR A 136 8.19 -22.66 -15.18
CA TYR A 136 7.68 -23.50 -14.10
C TYR A 136 8.82 -24.32 -13.46
N LYS A 137 8.61 -24.82 -12.23
CA LYS A 137 9.50 -25.72 -11.49
C LYS A 137 9.83 -26.99 -12.30
N ASN A 138 8.88 -27.47 -13.12
CA ASN A 138 9.07 -28.63 -14.00
C ASN A 138 9.95 -28.33 -15.25
N GLY A 139 10.26 -27.06 -15.52
CA GLY A 139 11.07 -26.61 -16.65
C GLY A 139 10.29 -26.26 -17.93
N ASP A 140 8.95 -26.29 -17.90
CA ASP A 140 8.12 -25.79 -18.99
C ASP A 140 8.18 -24.25 -19.06
N LEU A 141 8.04 -23.73 -20.27
CA LEU A 141 8.25 -22.33 -20.59
C LEU A 141 6.96 -21.53 -20.50
N ILE A 142 7.05 -20.32 -19.92
CA ILE A 142 6.01 -19.30 -19.91
C ILE A 142 6.49 -18.12 -20.76
N VAL A 143 5.67 -17.67 -21.71
CA VAL A 143 5.99 -16.57 -22.63
C VAL A 143 4.85 -15.55 -22.64
N GLY A 144 5.19 -14.29 -22.34
CA GLY A 144 4.28 -13.16 -22.48
C GLY A 144 4.33 -12.53 -23.87
N GLY A 145 3.16 -12.16 -24.38
CA GLY A 145 2.96 -11.49 -25.67
C GLY A 145 1.94 -10.36 -25.54
N PRO A 146 2.35 -9.15 -25.10
CA PRO A 146 1.43 -8.07 -24.73
C PRO A 146 0.65 -7.45 -25.90
N GLY A 147 1.03 -7.72 -27.16
CA GLY A 147 0.39 -7.09 -28.32
C GLY A 147 -0.60 -7.97 -29.08
N SER A 148 -0.91 -9.18 -28.62
CA SER A 148 -1.94 -10.02 -29.21
C SER A 148 -3.33 -9.39 -29.04
N PHE A 149 -4.20 -9.57 -30.04
CA PHE A 149 -5.62 -9.23 -30.02
C PHE A 149 -5.88 -7.76 -29.65
N TYR A 150 -5.55 -6.82 -30.54
CA TYR A 150 -5.61 -5.37 -30.27
C TYR A 150 -4.96 -4.98 -28.95
N TRP A 151 -3.78 -5.55 -28.68
CA TRP A 151 -3.04 -5.32 -27.45
C TRP A 151 -3.78 -5.67 -26.15
N GLN A 152 -4.79 -6.55 -26.20
CA GLN A 152 -5.29 -7.24 -25.00
C GLN A 152 -4.14 -7.93 -24.27
N GLY A 153 -3.25 -8.54 -25.06
CA GLY A 153 -2.11 -9.32 -24.60
C GLY A 153 -2.45 -10.79 -24.39
N GLN A 154 -1.42 -11.60 -24.22
CA GLN A 154 -1.53 -13.05 -24.19
C GLN A 154 -0.41 -13.66 -23.37
N VAL A 155 -0.70 -14.81 -22.76
CA VAL A 155 0.30 -15.67 -22.15
C VAL A 155 0.24 -17.05 -22.79
N ILE A 156 1.41 -17.60 -23.07
CA ILE A 156 1.61 -18.84 -23.83
C ILE A 156 2.53 -19.76 -23.03
N THR A 157 2.13 -21.02 -22.87
CA THR A 157 2.94 -22.04 -22.20
C THR A 157 3.28 -23.18 -23.13
N ALA A 158 4.51 -23.69 -23.05
CA ALA A 158 4.98 -24.79 -23.89
C ALA A 158 6.12 -25.58 -23.25
N SER A 159 6.16 -26.88 -23.54
CA SER A 159 7.27 -27.72 -23.09
C SER A 159 8.52 -27.54 -23.96
N ILE A 160 9.68 -27.35 -23.32
CA ILE A 160 10.97 -27.27 -24.01
C ILE A 160 11.26 -28.54 -24.80
N ALA A 161 10.90 -29.71 -24.25
CA ALA A 161 11.09 -30.98 -24.91
C ALA A 161 10.33 -31.03 -26.25
N ASP A 162 9.07 -30.58 -26.25
CA ASP A 162 8.25 -30.51 -27.44
C ASP A 162 8.83 -29.51 -28.45
N ILE A 163 9.27 -28.32 -27.99
CA ILE A 163 9.92 -27.29 -28.81
C ILE A 163 11.10 -27.89 -29.59
N ILE A 164 11.99 -28.60 -28.89
CA ILE A 164 13.18 -29.23 -29.50
C ILE A 164 12.78 -30.37 -30.44
N ALA A 165 11.90 -31.27 -30.00
CA ALA A 165 11.58 -32.50 -30.73
C ALA A 165 10.94 -32.25 -32.10
N ASN A 166 10.10 -31.21 -32.23
CA ASN A 166 9.43 -30.90 -33.50
C ASN A 166 10.05 -29.69 -34.22
N TYR A 167 11.29 -29.29 -33.88
CA TYR A 167 11.96 -28.19 -34.56
C TYR A 167 12.37 -28.58 -36.00
N SER A 168 11.98 -27.76 -36.98
CA SER A 168 12.26 -27.96 -38.41
C SER A 168 12.56 -26.61 -39.07
N PHE A 169 13.66 -26.52 -39.82
CA PHE A 169 13.97 -25.33 -40.61
C PHE A 169 13.03 -25.13 -41.82
N LYS A 170 12.31 -26.18 -42.23
CA LYS A 170 11.38 -26.14 -43.38
C LYS A 170 9.97 -25.71 -42.96
N ASP A 171 9.53 -26.14 -41.78
CA ASP A 171 8.17 -25.90 -41.29
C ASP A 171 8.14 -24.73 -40.31
N ILE A 172 8.05 -23.53 -40.87
CA ILE A 172 8.23 -22.26 -40.17
C ILE A 172 6.96 -21.86 -39.37
N LEU A 173 5.77 -22.28 -39.84
CA LEU A 173 4.46 -22.07 -39.21
C LEU A 173 4.05 -23.35 -38.47
N ARG A 174 4.49 -23.50 -37.22
CA ARG A 174 4.32 -24.72 -36.43
C ARG A 174 3.41 -24.47 -35.24
N LYS A 175 2.49 -25.40 -35.01
CA LYS A 175 1.67 -25.47 -33.78
C LYS A 175 2.09 -26.68 -32.97
N LEU A 176 2.38 -26.50 -31.68
CA LEU A 176 2.69 -27.61 -30.78
C LEU A 176 1.40 -28.26 -30.26
N ALA A 177 1.42 -29.56 -30.04
CA ALA A 177 0.24 -30.29 -29.56
C ALA A 177 -0.14 -29.95 -28.10
N ARG A 178 0.85 -29.67 -27.25
CA ARG A 178 0.67 -29.37 -25.82
C ARG A 178 0.83 -27.89 -25.45
N GLU A 179 0.97 -27.03 -26.45
CA GLU A 179 1.03 -25.59 -26.21
C GLU A 179 -0.34 -25.07 -25.80
N LYS A 180 -0.36 -24.24 -24.76
CA LYS A 180 -1.57 -23.60 -24.25
C LYS A 180 -1.41 -22.10 -24.42
N GLN A 181 -2.50 -21.44 -24.79
CA GLN A 181 -2.52 -19.99 -24.97
C GLN A 181 -3.83 -19.41 -24.44
N THR A 182 -3.78 -18.22 -23.85
CA THR A 182 -5.00 -17.49 -23.51
C THR A 182 -5.74 -17.03 -24.77
N GLY A 183 -7.07 -16.98 -24.71
CA GLY A 183 -7.93 -16.64 -25.85
C GLY A 183 -8.25 -15.14 -25.98
N VAL A 184 -8.95 -14.79 -27.05
CA VAL A 184 -9.44 -13.42 -27.32
C VAL A 184 -10.55 -13.05 -26.34
N ALA A 185 -10.49 -11.83 -25.80
CA ALA A 185 -11.49 -11.24 -24.92
C ALA A 185 -12.35 -10.19 -25.66
N PRO A 186 -13.45 -9.69 -25.06
CA PRO A 186 -14.22 -8.60 -25.62
C PRO A 186 -13.39 -7.30 -25.80
N PRO A 187 -13.77 -6.39 -26.71
CA PRO A 187 -13.01 -5.16 -26.99
C PRO A 187 -12.78 -4.23 -25.80
N SER A 188 -13.53 -4.40 -24.71
CA SER A 188 -13.28 -3.68 -23.44
C SER A 188 -11.92 -4.02 -22.80
N TYR A 189 -11.28 -5.09 -23.27
CA TYR A 189 -9.97 -5.53 -22.80
C TYR A 189 -8.82 -5.14 -23.73
N ASP A 190 -9.10 -4.45 -24.84
CA ASP A 190 -8.07 -3.95 -25.75
C ASP A 190 -7.11 -3.00 -25.02
N ASP A 191 -5.86 -2.91 -25.50
CA ASP A 191 -4.80 -2.07 -24.93
C ASP A 191 -4.40 -2.37 -23.46
N ASN A 192 -4.72 -3.55 -22.93
CA ASN A 192 -4.43 -3.94 -21.55
C ASN A 192 -2.99 -4.43 -21.30
N TYR A 193 -2.32 -4.97 -22.33
CA TYR A 193 -0.95 -5.51 -22.29
C TYR A 193 -0.76 -6.71 -21.35
N MET A 194 -1.67 -7.68 -21.35
CA MET A 194 -1.46 -8.91 -20.58
C MET A 194 -0.20 -9.66 -21.01
N GLY A 195 0.57 -10.14 -20.04
CA GLY A 195 1.87 -10.78 -20.29
C GLY A 195 3.01 -9.76 -20.44
N TYR A 196 2.81 -8.52 -20.00
CA TYR A 196 3.89 -7.54 -19.88
C TYR A 196 4.99 -8.05 -18.92
N SER A 197 4.57 -8.69 -17.83
CA SER A 197 5.41 -9.44 -16.90
C SER A 197 4.75 -10.78 -16.58
N VAL A 198 5.55 -11.79 -16.28
CA VAL A 198 5.09 -13.15 -15.94
C VAL A 198 5.95 -13.73 -14.84
N ALA A 199 5.33 -14.53 -13.97
CA ALA A 199 5.97 -15.36 -12.95
C ALA A 199 5.15 -16.65 -12.73
N ALA A 200 5.66 -17.57 -11.91
CA ALA A 200 4.95 -18.78 -11.51
C ALA A 200 5.11 -19.03 -10.00
N GLY A 201 4.05 -19.53 -9.37
CA GLY A 201 3.96 -19.76 -7.92
C GLY A 201 2.85 -20.74 -7.58
N GLU A 202 2.87 -21.30 -6.38
CA GLU A 202 1.84 -22.19 -5.85
C GLU A 202 0.81 -21.40 -5.04
N PHE A 203 -0.45 -21.33 -5.49
CA PHE A 203 -1.49 -20.58 -4.77
C PHE A 203 -2.76 -21.40 -4.47
N THR A 204 -2.87 -22.63 -4.96
CA THR A 204 -4.04 -23.50 -4.75
C THR A 204 -3.88 -24.47 -3.56
N GLY A 205 -2.64 -24.77 -3.15
CA GLY A 205 -2.32 -25.78 -2.14
C GLY A 205 -2.27 -27.21 -2.70
N ASP A 206 -2.26 -27.40 -4.02
CA ASP A 206 -2.20 -28.72 -4.68
C ASP A 206 -0.79 -29.12 -5.15
N SER A 207 0.22 -28.26 -4.90
CA SER A 207 1.62 -28.42 -5.31
C SER A 207 1.89 -28.28 -6.82
N GLU A 208 0.88 -27.90 -7.61
CA GLU A 208 1.03 -27.47 -9.00
C GLU A 208 1.09 -25.94 -9.09
N GLN A 209 2.11 -25.43 -9.78
CA GLN A 209 2.27 -23.98 -9.89
C GLN A 209 1.23 -23.36 -10.84
N GLU A 210 0.64 -22.27 -10.39
CA GLU A 210 -0.12 -21.31 -11.16
C GLU A 210 0.79 -20.31 -11.87
N LEU A 211 0.20 -19.62 -12.84
CA LEU A 211 0.82 -18.54 -13.57
C LEU A 211 0.36 -17.19 -13.03
N VAL A 212 1.28 -16.26 -12.89
CA VAL A 212 0.98 -14.86 -12.54
C VAL A 212 1.30 -13.98 -13.74
N ALA A 213 0.34 -13.18 -14.19
CA ALA A 213 0.51 -12.28 -15.35
C ALA A 213 0.21 -10.83 -14.97
N GLY A 214 1.16 -9.93 -15.28
CA GLY A 214 0.97 -8.48 -15.16
C GLY A 214 0.22 -7.90 -16.36
N VAL A 215 -0.75 -7.03 -16.07
CA VAL A 215 -1.64 -6.36 -17.03
C VAL A 215 -1.68 -4.85 -16.72
N PRO A 216 -0.58 -4.12 -16.98
CA PRO A 216 -0.35 -2.78 -16.44
C PRO A 216 -1.29 -1.69 -16.96
N ARG A 217 -1.97 -1.92 -18.08
CA ARG A 217 -2.97 -0.99 -18.64
C ARG A 217 -4.41 -1.46 -18.45
N GLY A 218 -4.56 -2.62 -17.82
CA GLY A 218 -5.83 -3.20 -17.41
C GLY A 218 -6.65 -2.30 -16.51
N ALA A 219 -7.95 -2.62 -16.40
CA ALA A 219 -8.89 -1.93 -15.51
C ALA A 219 -8.81 -0.39 -15.66
N GLN A 220 -8.95 0.12 -16.89
CA GLN A 220 -8.91 1.56 -17.18
C GLN A 220 -7.56 2.23 -16.81
N ASN A 221 -6.44 1.54 -17.03
CA ASN A 221 -5.07 1.93 -16.64
C ASN A 221 -4.82 1.99 -15.12
N PHE A 222 -5.69 1.46 -14.25
CA PHE A 222 -5.29 1.18 -12.87
C PHE A 222 -4.21 0.08 -12.81
N GLY A 223 -4.22 -0.81 -13.81
CA GLY A 223 -3.34 -1.98 -13.86
C GLY A 223 -3.85 -3.08 -12.95
N TYR A 224 -3.64 -4.33 -13.33
CA TYR A 224 -3.92 -5.47 -12.47
C TYR A 224 -2.92 -6.59 -12.71
N VAL A 225 -2.84 -7.52 -11.76
CA VAL A 225 -2.11 -8.78 -11.86
C VAL A 225 -3.12 -9.91 -11.72
N SER A 226 -2.99 -10.94 -12.55
CA SER A 226 -3.93 -12.07 -12.59
C SER A 226 -3.23 -13.38 -12.30
N ILE A 227 -3.83 -14.18 -11.41
CA ILE A 227 -3.47 -15.58 -11.17
C ILE A 227 -4.27 -16.44 -12.16
N ILE A 228 -3.57 -17.28 -12.90
CA ILE A 228 -4.09 -18.09 -14.00
C ILE A 228 -3.72 -19.56 -13.76
N ASN A 229 -4.70 -20.45 -13.91
CA ASN A 229 -4.51 -21.89 -13.76
C ASN A 229 -3.56 -22.44 -14.84
N SER A 230 -2.55 -23.22 -14.47
CA SER A 230 -1.56 -23.77 -15.42
C SER A 230 -2.11 -24.89 -16.32
N SER A 231 -3.18 -25.57 -15.89
CA SER A 231 -3.78 -26.69 -16.60
C SER A 231 -4.63 -26.26 -17.80
N ASP A 232 -5.50 -25.28 -17.63
CA ASP A 232 -6.46 -24.85 -18.67
C ASP A 232 -6.40 -23.34 -19.00
N LEU A 233 -5.51 -22.59 -18.35
CA LEU A 233 -5.37 -21.14 -18.47
C LEU A 233 -6.65 -20.35 -18.11
N THR A 234 -7.47 -20.89 -17.22
CA THR A 234 -8.58 -20.16 -16.63
C THR A 234 -8.10 -19.12 -15.62
N PHE A 235 -8.78 -17.98 -15.57
CA PHE A 235 -8.47 -16.91 -14.63
C PHE A 235 -9.06 -17.23 -13.25
N ILE A 236 -8.23 -17.12 -12.21
CA ILE A 236 -8.60 -17.48 -10.83
C ILE A 236 -8.93 -16.22 -10.02
N GLN A 237 -7.95 -15.31 -9.87
CA GLN A 237 -8.03 -14.15 -8.99
C GLN A 237 -7.22 -12.99 -9.56
N ASN A 238 -7.65 -11.76 -9.27
CA ASN A 238 -6.99 -10.54 -9.72
C ASN A 238 -6.66 -9.61 -8.55
N PHE A 239 -5.50 -8.97 -8.59
CA PHE A 239 -5.13 -7.83 -7.75
C PHE A 239 -5.13 -6.57 -8.60
N THR A 240 -5.85 -5.54 -8.20
CA THR A 240 -5.97 -4.29 -8.98
C THR A 240 -5.19 -3.18 -8.29
N GLY A 241 -4.44 -2.38 -9.06
CA GLY A 241 -3.71 -1.24 -8.54
C GLY A 241 -4.65 -0.14 -8.03
N GLU A 242 -4.17 0.68 -7.09
CA GLU A 242 -4.98 1.73 -6.46
C GLU A 242 -4.97 3.07 -7.24
N GLN A 243 -4.02 3.25 -8.15
CA GLN A 243 -3.80 4.50 -8.86
C GLN A 243 -3.68 4.30 -10.37
N MET A 244 -4.51 5.01 -11.13
CA MET A 244 -4.42 5.08 -12.59
C MET A 244 -3.04 5.55 -13.06
N ALA A 245 -2.55 4.96 -14.13
CA ALA A 245 -1.26 5.25 -14.77
C ALA A 245 -0.01 5.00 -13.90
N SER A 246 -0.16 4.37 -12.74
CA SER A 246 0.96 3.89 -11.91
C SER A 246 1.73 2.72 -12.54
N TYR A 247 1.10 2.08 -13.54
CA TYR A 247 1.62 0.93 -14.27
C TYR A 247 1.76 -0.32 -13.38
N PHE A 248 0.84 -0.49 -12.42
CA PHE A 248 0.74 -1.65 -11.54
C PHE A 248 0.71 -2.97 -12.34
N GLY A 249 1.65 -3.87 -12.07
CA GLY A 249 1.86 -5.08 -12.88
C GLY A 249 3.00 -4.94 -13.90
N TYR A 250 3.77 -3.86 -13.85
CA TYR A 250 5.00 -3.69 -14.65
C TYR A 250 5.98 -4.84 -14.44
N THR A 251 6.16 -5.23 -13.19
CA THR A 251 6.97 -6.36 -12.75
C THR A 251 6.17 -7.17 -11.75
N VAL A 252 6.33 -8.48 -11.81
CA VAL A 252 5.80 -9.42 -10.83
C VAL A 252 6.95 -10.34 -10.39
N ALA A 253 6.97 -10.67 -9.10
CA ALA A 253 7.88 -11.65 -8.54
C ALA A 253 7.13 -12.51 -7.54
N VAL A 254 7.60 -13.74 -7.36
CA VAL A 254 7.03 -14.71 -6.41
C VAL A 254 8.14 -15.19 -5.49
N SER A 255 7.86 -15.24 -4.18
CA SER A 255 8.78 -15.66 -3.13
C SER A 255 8.02 -15.90 -1.83
N ASP A 256 8.37 -16.95 -1.09
CA ASP A 256 7.94 -17.14 0.31
C ASP A 256 8.81 -16.28 1.23
N VAL A 257 8.42 -15.03 1.51
CA VAL A 257 9.30 -14.07 2.23
C VAL A 257 9.24 -14.22 3.75
N ASN A 258 8.16 -14.81 4.28
CA ASN A 258 7.97 -15.07 5.70
C ASN A 258 8.26 -16.53 6.10
N ASN A 259 8.72 -17.35 5.16
CA ASN A 259 9.12 -18.75 5.33
C ASN A 259 8.04 -19.62 6.00
N ASP A 260 6.78 -19.45 5.57
CA ASP A 260 5.66 -20.27 6.05
C ASP A 260 5.30 -21.43 5.11
N GLY A 261 6.02 -21.55 3.99
CA GLY A 261 5.84 -22.57 2.96
C GLY A 261 4.84 -22.20 1.87
N LEU A 262 4.26 -20.99 1.90
CA LEU A 262 3.35 -20.47 0.88
C LEU A 262 4.06 -19.42 0.01
N ASP A 263 3.76 -19.40 -1.29
CA ASP A 263 4.39 -18.47 -2.22
C ASP A 263 3.69 -17.09 -2.12
N ASP A 264 4.43 -16.01 -1.83
CA ASP A 264 3.89 -14.64 -1.81
C ASP A 264 4.06 -13.93 -3.15
N ILE A 265 3.24 -12.91 -3.41
CA ILE A 265 3.26 -12.14 -4.67
C ILE A 265 3.74 -10.72 -4.42
N LEU A 266 4.79 -10.31 -5.15
CA LEU A 266 5.23 -8.93 -5.22
C LEU A 266 4.87 -8.30 -6.56
N VAL A 267 4.30 -7.09 -6.51
CA VAL A 267 3.89 -6.33 -7.70
C VAL A 267 4.50 -4.94 -7.71
N GLY A 268 5.15 -4.56 -8.80
CA GLY A 268 5.69 -3.22 -8.99
C GLY A 268 4.75 -2.28 -9.75
N ALA A 269 4.66 -1.04 -9.27
CA ALA A 269 3.98 0.10 -9.88
C ALA A 269 4.96 1.29 -9.96
N PRO A 270 5.94 1.25 -10.90
CA PRO A 270 7.07 2.18 -10.90
C PRO A 270 6.70 3.64 -11.18
N LEU A 271 5.51 3.92 -11.70
CA LEU A 271 5.03 5.27 -11.99
C LEU A 271 4.05 5.80 -10.92
N PHE A 272 3.92 5.08 -9.80
CA PHE A 272 3.07 5.52 -8.69
C PHE A 272 3.47 6.91 -8.18
N MET A 273 2.47 7.76 -7.99
CA MET A 273 2.63 9.10 -7.45
C MET A 273 2.13 9.19 -6.01
N GLU A 274 3.02 9.56 -5.10
CA GLU A 274 2.68 9.89 -3.72
C GLU A 274 2.02 11.29 -3.67
N ARG A 275 0.97 11.40 -2.86
CA ARG A 275 0.27 12.66 -2.58
C ARG A 275 0.39 13.00 -1.11
N GLU A 276 1.17 14.02 -0.77
CA GLU A 276 1.07 14.64 0.56
C GLU A 276 -0.05 15.70 0.52
N PHE A 277 -0.73 15.92 1.64
CA PHE A 277 -1.99 16.68 1.77
C PHE A 277 -1.94 18.14 1.24
N GLU A 278 -0.76 18.66 0.92
CA GLU A 278 -0.54 20.02 0.39
C GLU A 278 0.50 20.11 -0.75
N SER A 279 1.14 19.01 -1.15
CA SER A 279 2.22 19.02 -2.14
C SER A 279 1.76 18.51 -3.51
N LYS A 280 2.49 18.93 -4.57
CA LYS A 280 2.25 18.40 -5.92
C LYS A 280 2.54 16.89 -5.92
N PRO A 281 1.78 16.08 -6.66
CA PRO A 281 2.03 14.64 -6.76
C PRO A 281 3.47 14.40 -7.23
N LYS A 282 4.17 13.50 -6.53
CA LYS A 282 5.56 13.12 -6.81
C LYS A 282 5.58 11.68 -7.29
N GLU A 283 5.99 11.44 -8.54
CA GLU A 283 6.23 10.08 -9.05
C GLU A 283 7.40 9.48 -8.28
N VAL A 284 7.17 8.49 -7.44
CA VAL A 284 8.21 7.83 -6.63
C VAL A 284 8.33 6.33 -6.92
N GLY A 285 7.25 5.73 -7.42
CA GLY A 285 7.13 4.29 -7.60
C GLY A 285 6.80 3.57 -6.29
N GLN A 286 6.17 2.40 -6.42
CA GLN A 286 5.70 1.63 -5.28
C GLN A 286 5.74 0.13 -5.57
N VAL A 287 5.92 -0.68 -4.54
CA VAL A 287 5.85 -2.14 -4.58
C VAL A 287 4.85 -2.61 -3.53
N TYR A 288 4.03 -3.58 -3.93
CA TYR A 288 3.02 -4.20 -3.09
C TYR A 288 3.42 -5.66 -2.86
N LEU A 289 3.42 -6.10 -1.60
CA LEU A 289 3.61 -7.48 -1.19
C LEU A 289 2.29 -8.03 -0.69
N TYR A 290 1.76 -9.05 -1.36
CA TYR A 290 0.59 -9.81 -0.95
C TYR A 290 1.05 -11.11 -0.31
N LEU A 291 0.99 -11.18 1.02
CA LEU A 291 1.32 -12.39 1.78
C LEU A 291 0.19 -13.39 1.67
N GLN A 292 0.51 -14.63 1.33
CA GLN A 292 -0.47 -15.71 1.27
C GLN A 292 -0.71 -16.27 2.68
N GLU A 293 -1.97 -16.45 3.09
CA GLU A 293 -2.32 -17.10 4.37
C GLU A 293 -2.84 -18.52 4.19
N SER A 294 -3.51 -18.77 3.08
CA SER A 294 -4.01 -20.09 2.67
C SER A 294 -4.34 -20.07 1.17
N ALA A 295 -4.83 -21.19 0.63
CA ALA A 295 -5.21 -21.28 -0.78
C ALA A 295 -6.11 -20.10 -1.22
N PHE A 296 -5.61 -19.29 -2.16
CA PHE A 296 -6.23 -18.06 -2.70
C PHE A 296 -6.56 -16.95 -1.68
N LEU A 297 -6.15 -17.07 -0.42
CA LEU A 297 -6.37 -16.06 0.60
C LEU A 297 -5.07 -15.29 0.83
N PHE A 298 -5.11 -13.99 0.56
CA PHE A 298 -3.99 -13.09 0.76
C PHE A 298 -4.36 -12.00 1.77
N ARG A 299 -3.39 -11.55 2.56
CA ARG A 299 -3.52 -10.35 3.39
C ARG A 299 -3.64 -9.10 2.53
N ASP A 300 -4.11 -8.03 3.16
CA ASP A 300 -3.93 -6.69 2.61
C ASP A 300 -2.45 -6.43 2.33
N ALA A 301 -2.18 -5.75 1.22
CA ALA A 301 -0.82 -5.58 0.72
C ALA A 301 0.04 -4.80 1.72
N GLN A 302 1.21 -5.34 2.05
CA GLN A 302 2.28 -4.54 2.63
C GLN A 302 2.86 -3.63 1.54
N ILE A 303 2.95 -2.33 1.83
CA ILE A 303 3.34 -1.30 0.86
C ILE A 303 4.78 -0.84 1.11
N LEU A 304 5.60 -0.88 0.06
CA LEU A 304 6.94 -0.31 0.03
C LEU A 304 6.96 0.85 -0.97
N THR A 305 7.18 2.07 -0.50
CA THR A 305 7.14 3.29 -1.33
C THR A 305 8.54 3.80 -1.60
N GLY A 306 8.82 4.15 -2.86
CA GLY A 306 10.07 4.80 -3.25
C GLY A 306 10.21 6.17 -2.60
N THR A 307 11.45 6.61 -2.35
CA THR A 307 11.72 7.90 -1.69
C THR A 307 12.17 8.99 -2.65
N GLU A 308 12.56 8.65 -3.88
CA GLU A 308 13.14 9.58 -4.84
C GLU A 308 12.25 9.83 -6.05
N VAL A 309 12.03 11.11 -6.36
CA VAL A 309 11.16 11.54 -7.46
C VAL A 309 11.74 11.12 -8.81
N PHE A 310 10.91 10.53 -9.67
CA PHE A 310 11.26 9.93 -10.94
C PHE A 310 12.29 8.80 -10.85
N GLY A 311 12.51 8.25 -9.65
CA GLY A 311 13.44 7.14 -9.43
C GLY A 311 12.95 5.81 -10.00
N ARG A 312 11.62 5.68 -10.17
CA ARG A 312 10.91 4.50 -10.66
C ARG A 312 11.16 3.25 -9.82
N PHE A 313 11.02 3.39 -8.50
CA PHE A 313 11.10 2.28 -7.56
C PHE A 313 10.08 1.19 -7.91
N GLY A 314 10.52 -0.07 -7.94
CA GLY A 314 9.68 -1.18 -8.40
C GLY A 314 9.75 -1.43 -9.91
N SER A 315 10.80 -0.93 -10.60
CA SER A 315 11.04 -1.29 -12.01
C SER A 315 11.60 -2.70 -12.17
N ALA A 316 12.25 -3.23 -11.13
CA ALA A 316 12.71 -4.62 -11.10
C ALA A 316 12.55 -5.14 -9.68
N ILE A 317 12.11 -6.38 -9.55
CA ILE A 317 11.99 -7.09 -8.29
C ILE A 317 12.59 -8.48 -8.52
N THR A 318 13.47 -8.94 -7.63
CA THR A 318 13.99 -10.31 -7.68
C THR A 318 14.01 -10.93 -6.29
N HIS A 319 13.64 -12.22 -6.25
CA HIS A 319 13.99 -13.13 -5.18
C HIS A 319 15.51 -13.21 -5.07
N LEU A 320 16.03 -13.12 -3.84
CA LEU A 320 17.45 -13.30 -3.53
C LEU A 320 17.74 -14.65 -2.87
N GLY A 321 16.72 -15.39 -2.41
CA GLY A 321 16.90 -16.40 -1.39
C GLY A 321 17.21 -15.75 -0.04
N ASP A 322 17.64 -16.56 0.91
CA ASP A 322 18.10 -16.10 2.22
C ASP A 322 19.52 -15.53 2.12
N LEU A 323 19.64 -14.20 1.93
CA LEU A 323 20.89 -13.48 1.66
C LEU A 323 21.78 -13.40 2.89
N ASN A 324 21.21 -13.40 4.09
CA ASN A 324 21.92 -13.30 5.37
C ASN A 324 21.92 -14.61 6.19
N GLN A 325 21.30 -15.68 5.70
CA GLN A 325 21.14 -16.99 6.34
C GLN A 325 20.41 -16.89 7.70
N ASP A 326 19.38 -16.05 7.79
CA ASP A 326 18.57 -15.87 9.01
C ASP A 326 17.29 -16.72 9.05
N GLY A 327 17.02 -17.48 7.98
CA GLY A 327 15.88 -18.35 7.83
C GLY A 327 14.71 -17.73 7.05
N TYR A 328 14.82 -16.51 6.53
CA TYR A 328 13.78 -15.87 5.71
C TYR A 328 14.33 -15.48 4.33
N ASN A 329 13.48 -15.51 3.31
CA ASN A 329 13.91 -15.10 1.96
C ASN A 329 13.89 -13.57 1.82
N ASP A 330 14.89 -13.06 1.10
CA ASP A 330 15.11 -11.63 0.90
C ASP A 330 14.80 -11.18 -0.52
N ILE A 331 14.56 -9.87 -0.68
CA ILE A 331 14.15 -9.27 -1.94
C ILE A 331 15.06 -8.08 -2.30
N ALA A 332 15.44 -7.98 -3.58
CA ALA A 332 16.04 -6.77 -4.14
C ALA A 332 15.06 -6.02 -5.04
N ILE A 333 14.98 -4.71 -4.86
CA ILE A 333 14.11 -3.81 -5.64
C ILE A 333 14.96 -2.74 -6.35
N GLY A 334 14.74 -2.58 -7.65
CA GLY A 334 15.42 -1.63 -8.50
C GLY A 334 14.70 -0.29 -8.62
N ALA A 335 15.48 0.80 -8.49
CA ALA A 335 15.08 2.17 -8.79
C ALA A 335 16.08 2.78 -9.80
N PRO A 336 15.95 2.43 -11.09
CA PRO A 336 17.01 2.60 -12.10
C PRO A 336 17.40 4.04 -12.42
N PHE A 337 16.59 5.01 -12.00
CA PHE A 337 16.81 6.42 -12.24
C PHE A 337 16.91 7.26 -10.96
N ALA A 338 16.99 6.60 -9.80
CA ALA A 338 17.21 7.23 -8.50
C ALA A 338 18.69 7.59 -8.29
N GLY A 339 18.97 8.30 -7.20
CA GLY A 339 20.28 8.76 -6.78
C GLY A 339 20.74 10.03 -7.47
N GLU A 340 21.86 10.57 -6.97
CA GLU A 340 22.54 11.71 -7.60
C GLU A 340 22.85 11.41 -9.07
N ASP A 341 22.64 12.41 -9.94
CA ASP A 341 22.77 12.31 -11.39
C ASP A 341 21.94 11.20 -12.07
N ARG A 342 20.92 10.64 -11.39
CA ARG A 342 20.10 9.50 -11.87
C ARG A 342 20.94 8.28 -12.24
N ARG A 343 21.94 7.97 -11.41
CA ARG A 343 22.84 6.82 -11.62
C ARG A 343 22.21 5.46 -11.32
N GLY A 344 21.03 5.44 -10.70
CA GLY A 344 20.28 4.25 -10.32
C GLY A 344 20.66 3.70 -8.96
N LYS A 345 19.70 3.06 -8.30
CA LYS A 345 19.85 2.39 -7.00
C LYS A 345 19.20 1.01 -7.01
N VAL A 346 19.72 0.12 -6.16
CA VAL A 346 19.10 -1.15 -5.80
C VAL A 346 19.01 -1.22 -4.28
N LEU A 347 17.83 -1.55 -3.77
CA LEU A 347 17.52 -1.60 -2.34
C LEU A 347 17.28 -3.05 -1.94
N ILE A 348 17.92 -3.50 -0.87
CA ILE A 348 17.79 -4.85 -0.31
C ILE A 348 16.85 -4.80 0.88
N TYR A 349 15.82 -5.64 0.87
CA TYR A 349 14.81 -5.77 1.90
C TYR A 349 14.86 -7.18 2.44
N ASN A 350 15.11 -7.32 3.76
CA ASN A 350 15.16 -8.61 4.39
C ASN A 350 13.78 -9.11 4.82
N GLY A 351 13.56 -10.42 4.66
CA GLY A 351 12.38 -11.12 5.14
C GLY A 351 12.36 -11.26 6.66
N TYR A 352 11.17 -11.44 7.22
CA TYR A 352 10.95 -11.87 8.60
C TYR A 352 9.55 -12.48 8.73
N SER A 353 9.21 -12.99 9.92
CA SER A 353 7.96 -13.70 10.19
C SER A 353 6.65 -12.97 9.84
N SER A 354 6.67 -11.65 9.61
CA SER A 354 5.47 -10.88 9.22
C SER A 354 5.57 -10.21 7.85
N GLY A 355 6.52 -10.61 6.99
CA GLY A 355 6.69 -10.10 5.63
C GLY A 355 8.08 -9.53 5.40
N LEU A 356 8.17 -8.34 4.80
CA LEU A 356 9.45 -7.67 4.55
C LEU A 356 9.69 -6.53 5.54
N ASN A 357 10.93 -6.32 5.96
CA ASN A 357 11.27 -5.12 6.72
C ASN A 357 10.92 -3.87 5.89
N THR A 358 10.27 -2.86 6.47
CA THR A 358 9.89 -1.65 5.71
C THR A 358 11.08 -0.77 5.36
N ASN A 359 12.15 -0.86 6.14
CA ASN A 359 13.41 -0.17 5.86
C ASN A 359 14.39 -1.11 5.17
N PRO A 360 15.03 -0.68 4.07
CA PRO A 360 16.05 -1.48 3.40
C PRO A 360 17.28 -1.64 4.31
N SER A 361 17.82 -2.86 4.39
CA SER A 361 19.05 -3.14 5.14
C SER A 361 20.30 -2.65 4.42
N GLN A 362 20.24 -2.59 3.08
CA GLN A 362 21.35 -2.15 2.25
C GLN A 362 20.86 -1.41 1.00
N VAL A 363 21.62 -0.39 0.58
CA VAL A 363 21.39 0.34 -0.68
C VAL A 363 22.65 0.30 -1.53
N LEU A 364 22.54 -0.27 -2.73
CA LEU A 364 23.60 -0.31 -3.73
C LEU A 364 23.43 0.87 -4.69
N ASN A 365 24.48 1.69 -4.82
CA ASN A 365 24.47 2.88 -5.67
C ASN A 365 25.16 2.61 -7.01
N GLY A 366 24.55 3.07 -8.11
CA GLY A 366 25.16 3.00 -9.43
C GLY A 366 26.43 3.84 -9.54
N ALA A 367 27.50 3.25 -10.08
CA ALA A 367 28.80 3.89 -10.19
C ALA A 367 28.98 4.74 -11.46
N TRP A 368 28.15 4.53 -12.50
CA TRP A 368 28.33 5.15 -13.82
C TRP A 368 27.42 6.37 -14.00
N ALA A 369 28.02 7.49 -14.38
CA ALA A 369 27.29 8.69 -14.77
C ALA A 369 26.55 8.49 -16.11
N SER A 370 25.44 9.22 -16.29
CA SER A 370 24.73 9.29 -17.56
C SER A 370 25.65 9.86 -18.64
N GLN A 371 25.77 9.15 -19.77
CA GLN A 371 26.32 9.72 -21.00
C GLN A 371 25.16 10.31 -21.81
N SER A 372 24.79 9.71 -22.94
CA SER A 372 23.62 10.10 -23.74
C SER A 372 22.28 9.57 -23.20
N MET A 373 22.33 8.55 -22.35
CA MET A 373 21.18 7.90 -21.71
C MET A 373 21.54 7.61 -20.25
N PRO A 374 20.59 7.66 -19.30
CA PRO A 374 20.85 7.24 -17.92
C PRO A 374 21.42 5.82 -17.88
N SER A 375 22.29 5.54 -16.91
CA SER A 375 22.95 4.22 -16.78
C SER A 375 21.94 3.07 -16.67
N GLY A 376 20.79 3.33 -16.04
CA GLY A 376 19.75 2.34 -15.77
C GLY A 376 20.20 1.24 -14.83
N PHE A 377 21.12 1.54 -13.89
CA PHE A 377 21.58 0.58 -12.88
C PHE A 377 20.42 0.12 -12.00
N GLY A 378 20.12 -1.18 -12.02
CA GLY A 378 18.97 -1.74 -11.30
C GLY A 378 17.72 -1.89 -12.17
N PHE A 379 17.79 -1.65 -13.48
CA PHE A 379 16.66 -1.89 -14.39
C PHE A 379 16.39 -3.39 -14.60
N THR A 380 17.41 -4.24 -14.42
CA THR A 380 17.31 -5.70 -14.46
C THR A 380 18.10 -6.27 -13.30
N LEU A 381 17.51 -7.24 -12.60
CA LEU A 381 18.07 -7.87 -11.42
C LEU A 381 17.92 -9.40 -11.54
N ARG A 382 18.86 -10.14 -10.96
CA ARG A 382 18.73 -11.58 -10.74
C ARG A 382 19.53 -12.00 -9.52
N GLY A 383 18.87 -12.60 -8.54
CA GLY A 383 19.49 -13.19 -7.35
C GLY A 383 19.35 -14.71 -7.30
N ASP A 384 19.41 -15.25 -6.08
CA ASP A 384 19.09 -16.64 -5.76
C ASP A 384 20.05 -17.66 -6.42
N SER A 385 21.33 -17.30 -6.46
CA SER A 385 22.39 -18.17 -6.96
C SER A 385 23.73 -17.80 -6.34
N ASP A 386 24.35 -18.75 -5.66
CA ASP A 386 25.72 -18.62 -5.15
C ASP A 386 26.72 -18.85 -6.30
N VAL A 387 27.41 -17.79 -6.71
CA VAL A 387 28.35 -17.83 -7.85
C VAL A 387 29.77 -18.22 -7.45
N ASP A 388 30.15 -17.99 -6.20
CA ASP A 388 31.51 -18.23 -5.69
C ASP A 388 31.63 -19.38 -4.67
N LYS A 389 30.51 -20.07 -4.39
CA LYS A 389 30.40 -21.25 -3.52
C LYS A 389 30.74 -20.95 -2.06
N ASN A 390 30.27 -19.80 -1.56
CA ASN A 390 30.42 -19.43 -0.15
C ASN A 390 29.17 -19.75 0.69
N ASP A 391 28.17 -20.42 0.11
CA ASP A 391 26.86 -20.79 0.66
C ASP A 391 25.88 -19.63 0.88
N TYR A 392 26.20 -18.43 0.39
CA TYR A 392 25.31 -17.27 0.38
C TYR A 392 24.92 -16.93 -1.07
N PRO A 393 23.64 -16.59 -1.34
CA PRO A 393 23.22 -16.24 -2.69
C PRO A 393 23.77 -14.87 -3.11
N ASP A 394 24.12 -14.73 -4.39
CA ASP A 394 24.66 -13.49 -4.95
C ASP A 394 23.63 -12.73 -5.78
N LEU A 395 23.94 -11.46 -6.09
CA LEU A 395 23.07 -10.58 -6.87
C LEU A 395 23.75 -10.07 -8.14
N ILE A 396 23.07 -10.22 -9.28
CA ILE A 396 23.47 -9.66 -10.57
C ILE A 396 22.61 -8.42 -10.87
N VAL A 397 23.27 -7.30 -11.18
CA VAL A 397 22.62 -6.02 -11.48
C VAL A 397 23.01 -5.54 -12.88
N GLY A 398 22.02 -5.30 -13.74
CA GLY A 398 22.23 -4.70 -15.06
C GLY A 398 22.19 -3.17 -15.04
N ALA A 399 23.06 -2.55 -15.84
CA ALA A 399 23.09 -1.11 -16.13
C ALA A 399 23.16 -0.93 -17.66
N PHE A 400 22.01 -1.12 -18.32
CA PHE A 400 21.94 -1.25 -19.78
C PHE A 400 22.41 0.01 -20.52
N GLY A 401 22.13 1.21 -19.99
CA GLY A 401 22.55 2.48 -20.59
C GLY A 401 24.07 2.71 -20.51
N ALA A 402 24.74 2.06 -19.55
CA ALA A 402 26.20 2.04 -19.45
C ALA A 402 26.83 0.84 -20.20
N GLY A 403 26.04 -0.11 -20.69
CA GLY A 403 26.52 -1.35 -21.28
C GLY A 403 27.29 -2.23 -20.29
N LYS A 404 26.86 -2.28 -19.02
CA LYS A 404 27.52 -3.02 -17.93
C LYS A 404 26.56 -3.96 -17.21
N ALA A 405 27.12 -5.02 -16.65
CA ALA A 405 26.49 -5.88 -15.66
C ALA A 405 27.48 -6.08 -14.50
N VAL A 406 26.96 -6.15 -13.27
CA VAL A 406 27.74 -6.23 -12.04
C VAL A 406 27.29 -7.43 -11.24
N VAL A 407 28.23 -8.14 -10.64
CA VAL A 407 27.96 -9.21 -9.68
C VAL A 407 28.35 -8.69 -8.30
N TYR A 408 27.38 -8.61 -7.40
CA TYR A 408 27.57 -8.36 -5.98
C TYR A 408 27.57 -9.70 -5.27
N ARG A 409 28.65 -9.96 -4.53
CA ARG A 409 28.78 -11.19 -3.76
C ARG A 409 28.36 -10.98 -2.31
N ALA A 410 27.59 -11.92 -1.78
CA ALA A 410 27.21 -11.90 -0.37
C ALA A 410 28.41 -12.20 0.52
N ARG A 411 28.47 -11.55 1.68
CA ARG A 411 29.53 -11.75 2.68
C ARG A 411 29.03 -12.71 3.75
N PRO A 412 29.83 -13.70 4.18
CA PRO A 412 29.44 -14.55 5.29
C PRO A 412 29.12 -13.75 6.56
N VAL A 413 27.99 -14.05 7.19
CA VAL A 413 27.47 -13.31 8.34
C VAL A 413 27.90 -14.00 9.64
N VAL A 414 28.47 -13.22 10.55
CA VAL A 414 28.91 -13.67 11.88
C VAL A 414 28.02 -13.04 12.95
N THR A 415 27.33 -13.88 13.71
CA THR A 415 26.54 -13.51 14.88
C THR A 415 27.40 -13.70 16.12
N VAL A 416 27.58 -12.66 16.94
CA VAL A 416 28.46 -12.71 18.12
C VAL A 416 27.62 -12.50 19.37
N ASN A 417 27.63 -13.47 20.27
CA ASN A 417 26.99 -13.35 21.57
C ASN A 417 28.03 -12.88 22.59
N ALA A 418 28.14 -11.57 22.76
CA ALA A 418 29.05 -10.96 23.74
C ALA A 418 28.32 -10.66 25.05
N GLN A 419 28.99 -10.91 26.18
CA GLN A 419 28.50 -10.65 27.54
C GLN A 419 29.56 -9.94 28.37
N LEU A 420 29.11 -9.00 29.21
CA LEU A 420 29.92 -8.36 30.24
C LEU A 420 29.45 -8.88 31.60
N ILE A 421 30.38 -9.35 32.43
CA ILE A 421 30.08 -9.87 33.77
C ILE A 421 30.93 -9.10 34.78
N LEU A 422 30.27 -8.47 35.75
CA LEU A 422 30.93 -7.65 36.77
C LEU A 422 30.94 -8.38 38.12
N ASN A 423 32.12 -8.49 38.75
CA ASN A 423 32.25 -9.15 40.05
C ASN A 423 33.18 -8.39 41.01
N PRO A 424 32.66 -7.79 42.10
CA PRO A 424 31.23 -7.55 42.39
C PRO A 424 30.64 -6.42 41.51
N MET A 425 29.31 -6.43 41.32
CA MET A 425 28.58 -5.29 40.71
C MET A 425 28.52 -4.06 41.64
N ILE A 426 28.41 -4.28 42.95
CA ILE A 426 28.40 -3.21 43.96
C ILE A 426 29.80 -3.13 44.57
N VAL A 427 30.45 -1.99 44.36
CA VAL A 427 31.79 -1.68 44.84
C VAL A 427 31.66 -0.96 46.17
N ASN A 428 32.19 -1.56 47.22
CA ASN A 428 32.33 -0.92 48.52
C ASN A 428 33.69 -0.17 48.58
N PRO A 429 33.70 1.18 48.68
CA PRO A 429 34.93 1.97 48.78
C PRO A 429 35.83 1.61 49.98
N ASP A 430 35.24 1.12 51.07
CA ASP A 430 35.96 0.73 52.29
C ASP A 430 36.65 -0.62 52.15
N ASN A 431 36.19 -1.47 51.23
CA ASN A 431 36.76 -2.80 51.00
C ASN A 431 37.99 -2.74 50.06
N LYS A 432 39.09 -2.19 50.58
CA LYS A 432 40.33 -1.95 49.82
C LYS A 432 41.22 -3.21 49.79
N THR A 433 40.97 -4.10 48.84
CA THR A 433 41.65 -5.41 48.74
C THR A 433 42.81 -5.45 47.74
N CYS A 434 42.82 -4.62 46.70
CA CYS A 434 43.87 -4.64 45.68
C CYS A 434 45.01 -3.66 46.02
N GLN A 435 46.26 -4.06 45.81
CA GLN A 435 47.44 -3.24 46.11
C GLN A 435 48.10 -2.71 44.83
N LEU A 436 48.11 -1.38 44.63
CA LEU A 436 48.76 -0.74 43.49
C LEU A 436 50.31 -0.84 43.57
N LEU A 437 50.94 -1.23 42.46
CA LEU A 437 52.38 -1.49 42.35
C LEU A 437 53.27 -0.27 42.67
N ASP A 438 52.79 0.94 42.40
CA ASP A 438 53.60 2.17 42.52
C ASP A 438 53.58 2.85 43.91
N ALA A 439 52.71 2.44 44.85
CA ALA A 439 52.51 3.25 46.07
C ALA A 439 52.20 2.48 47.39
N GLN A 440 52.16 1.14 47.41
CA GLN A 440 51.62 0.36 48.55
C GLN A 440 50.19 0.78 48.95
N LEU A 441 49.48 1.50 48.08
CA LEU A 441 48.13 2.00 48.32
C LEU A 441 47.14 0.86 48.07
N LEU A 442 46.32 0.55 49.07
CA LEU A 442 45.19 -0.36 48.93
C LEU A 442 44.01 0.39 48.31
N VAL A 443 43.39 -0.20 47.30
CA VAL A 443 42.23 0.35 46.57
C VAL A 443 41.10 -0.68 46.50
N ALA A 444 39.87 -0.19 46.44
CA ALA A 444 38.70 -1.02 46.15
C ALA A 444 38.74 -1.41 44.67
N CYS A 445 38.55 -2.70 44.38
CA CYS A 445 38.66 -3.23 43.02
C CYS A 445 37.57 -4.25 42.74
N PHE A 446 37.29 -4.44 41.45
CA PHE A 446 36.35 -5.42 40.94
C PHE A 446 36.84 -5.93 39.59
N THR A 447 36.36 -7.10 39.19
CA THR A 447 36.75 -7.74 37.92
C THR A 447 35.66 -7.50 36.88
N VAL A 448 36.07 -7.09 35.69
CA VAL A 448 35.23 -7.03 34.49
C VAL A 448 35.61 -8.22 33.60
N ARG A 449 34.72 -9.19 33.49
CA ARG A 449 34.89 -10.36 32.63
C ARG A 449 34.13 -10.15 31.32
N VAL A 450 34.86 -10.17 30.21
CA VAL A 450 34.29 -10.17 28.86
C VAL A 450 34.21 -11.61 28.39
N CYS A 451 33.01 -12.09 28.06
CA CYS A 451 32.81 -13.40 27.46
C CYS A 451 32.20 -13.23 26.07
N ALA A 452 32.61 -14.05 25.12
CA ALA A 452 32.02 -14.07 23.78
C ALA A 452 32.04 -15.47 23.17
N ASP A 453 30.99 -15.76 22.42
CA ASP A 453 30.89 -16.87 21.47
C ASP A 453 30.39 -16.35 20.12
N PHE A 454 30.47 -17.18 19.08
CA PHE A 454 30.00 -16.80 17.76
C PHE A 454 29.36 -17.95 17.01
N GLU A 455 28.44 -17.58 16.13
CA GLU A 455 27.76 -18.46 15.19
C GLU A 455 27.83 -17.87 13.78
N GLY A 456 27.72 -18.74 12.78
CA GLY A 456 27.67 -18.35 11.37
C GLY A 456 27.89 -19.53 10.44
N GLN A 457 27.43 -19.37 9.20
CA GLN A 457 27.52 -20.37 8.16
C GLN A 457 28.76 -20.12 7.30
N SER A 458 29.48 -21.20 6.97
CA SER A 458 30.62 -21.17 6.03
C SER A 458 31.71 -20.14 6.37
N ILE A 459 31.92 -19.94 7.68
CA ILE A 459 33.00 -19.15 8.27
C ILE A 459 34.12 -20.05 8.82
N SER A 460 35.31 -19.46 8.98
CA SER A 460 36.46 -20.09 9.62
C SER A 460 36.13 -20.60 11.03
N ASP A 461 36.78 -21.69 11.46
CA ASP A 461 36.66 -22.24 12.83
C ASP A 461 37.25 -21.31 13.89
N GLU A 462 38.01 -20.29 13.46
CA GLU A 462 38.62 -19.28 14.32
C GLU A 462 38.30 -17.88 13.79
N ILE A 463 37.86 -16.99 14.69
CA ILE A 463 37.70 -15.56 14.43
C ILE A 463 38.46 -14.74 15.48
N VAL A 464 38.87 -13.54 15.10
CA VAL A 464 39.52 -12.58 16.00
C VAL A 464 38.61 -11.36 16.13
N LEU A 465 38.19 -11.04 17.36
CA LEU A 465 37.46 -9.81 17.66
C LEU A 465 38.43 -8.79 18.26
N LYS A 466 38.38 -7.56 17.76
CA LYS A 466 39.00 -6.38 18.36
C LYS A 466 37.99 -5.69 19.26
N GLY A 467 38.27 -5.69 20.56
CA GLY A 467 37.43 -5.09 21.58
C GLY A 467 38.01 -3.79 22.14
N GLU A 468 37.15 -2.83 22.44
CA GLU A 468 37.44 -1.64 23.23
C GLU A 468 36.54 -1.65 24.47
N LEU A 469 37.15 -1.74 25.66
CA LEU A 469 36.44 -1.65 26.93
C LEU A 469 36.62 -0.25 27.52
N GLN A 470 35.52 0.44 27.75
CA GLN A 470 35.48 1.81 28.27
C GLN A 470 34.83 1.84 29.65
N LEU A 471 35.53 2.42 30.62
CA LEU A 471 35.07 2.60 32.00
C LEU A 471 34.45 3.98 32.20
N ASP A 472 33.35 4.01 32.96
CA ASP A 472 32.62 5.23 33.32
C ASP A 472 32.20 6.05 32.07
N SER A 473 31.73 5.36 31.02
CA SER A 473 31.56 5.87 29.65
C SER A 473 30.57 7.04 29.54
N LEU A 474 29.54 7.08 30.40
CA LEU A 474 28.53 8.15 30.44
C LEU A 474 29.03 9.45 31.09
N LYS A 475 30.20 9.45 31.75
CA LYS A 475 30.79 10.71 32.25
C LYS A 475 31.25 11.57 31.09
N GLN A 476 30.82 12.84 31.12
CA GLN A 476 31.16 13.88 30.16
C GLN A 476 32.67 13.93 29.88
N LYS A 477 33.05 14.22 28.62
CA LYS A 477 34.45 14.39 28.24
C LYS A 477 35.08 15.51 29.09
N GLY A 478 36.08 15.16 29.90
CA GLY A 478 36.75 16.08 30.85
C GLY A 478 36.29 15.95 32.31
N ALA A 479 35.21 15.23 32.59
CA ALA A 479 34.86 14.86 33.96
C ALA A 479 35.80 13.77 34.50
N VAL A 480 36.00 13.74 35.82
CA VAL A 480 36.84 12.74 36.49
C VAL A 480 36.21 11.35 36.30
N LYS A 481 36.94 10.46 35.62
CA LYS A 481 36.61 9.03 35.54
C LYS A 481 36.92 8.39 36.88
N ARG A 482 35.93 7.74 37.48
CA ARG A 482 36.01 7.20 38.86
C ARG A 482 36.74 5.87 38.92
N THR A 483 36.71 5.10 37.84
CA THR A 483 37.36 3.80 37.74
C THR A 483 38.42 3.80 36.65
N LEU A 484 39.47 3.02 36.88
CA LEU A 484 40.61 2.86 35.98
C LEU A 484 41.01 1.38 35.93
N PHE A 485 41.54 0.95 34.79
CA PHE A 485 42.14 -0.37 34.66
C PHE A 485 43.40 -0.45 35.50
N PHE A 486 43.60 -1.59 36.16
CA PHE A 486 44.68 -1.80 37.09
C PHE A 486 46.06 -1.76 36.42
N ASP A 487 46.19 -2.30 35.20
CA ASP A 487 47.49 -2.47 34.52
C ASP A 487 48.00 -1.20 33.82
N ASN A 488 47.12 -0.41 33.21
CA ASN A 488 47.51 0.75 32.39
C ASN A 488 47.07 2.11 32.99
N HIS A 489 46.33 2.11 34.09
CA HIS A 489 45.77 3.30 34.75
C HIS A 489 44.97 4.23 33.82
N GLN A 490 44.39 3.67 32.75
CA GLN A 490 43.51 4.39 31.82
C GLN A 490 42.04 4.02 32.07
N SER A 491 41.14 4.84 31.54
CA SER A 491 39.69 4.57 31.52
C SER A 491 39.22 3.82 30.27
N HIS A 492 40.13 3.50 29.34
CA HIS A 492 39.86 2.64 28.19
C HIS A 492 40.97 1.59 28.01
N HIS A 493 40.64 0.47 27.40
CA HIS A 493 41.58 -0.59 27.07
C HIS A 493 41.19 -1.26 25.75
N TYR A 494 42.16 -1.41 24.83
CA TYR A 494 42.00 -2.14 23.58
C TYR A 494 42.61 -3.52 23.72
N PHE A 495 41.88 -4.54 23.29
CA PHE A 495 42.33 -5.93 23.35
C PHE A 495 41.86 -6.71 22.12
N SER A 496 42.39 -7.92 21.96
CA SER A 496 41.95 -8.86 20.93
C SER A 496 41.65 -10.19 21.58
N ILE A 497 40.51 -10.77 21.23
CA ILE A 497 40.05 -12.07 21.72
C ILE A 497 39.94 -13.01 20.52
N VAL A 498 40.62 -14.15 20.63
CA VAL A 498 40.60 -15.22 19.62
C VAL A 498 39.56 -16.24 20.06
N ILE A 499 38.52 -16.43 19.24
CA ILE A 499 37.40 -17.31 19.57
C ILE A 499 37.42 -18.49 18.60
N GLU A 500 37.43 -19.69 19.17
CA GLU A 500 37.39 -20.96 18.45
C GLU A 500 35.96 -21.53 18.51
N ARG A 501 35.40 -21.95 17.37
CA ARG A 501 34.03 -22.45 17.24
C ARG A 501 33.72 -23.67 18.13
N GLN A 502 34.73 -24.45 18.48
CA GLN A 502 34.59 -25.66 19.31
C GLN A 502 34.38 -25.36 20.81
N LYS A 503 34.68 -24.14 21.27
CA LYS A 503 34.50 -23.73 22.66
C LYS A 503 33.19 -22.96 22.78
N GLN A 504 32.30 -23.41 23.68
CA GLN A 504 30.99 -22.78 23.90
C GLN A 504 31.07 -21.33 24.37
N LEU A 505 32.14 -20.91 25.05
CA LEU A 505 32.30 -19.55 25.54
C LEU A 505 33.78 -19.24 25.81
N HIS A 506 34.33 -18.17 25.24
CA HIS A 506 35.67 -17.67 25.54
C HIS A 506 35.59 -16.43 26.43
N CYS A 507 36.33 -16.40 27.53
CA CYS A 507 36.28 -15.28 28.47
C CYS A 507 37.68 -14.71 28.78
N GLN A 508 37.74 -13.40 28.97
CA GLN A 508 38.93 -12.67 29.38
C GLN A 508 38.60 -11.70 30.52
N ASP A 509 39.43 -11.70 31.56
CA ASP A 509 39.23 -10.92 32.79
C ASP A 509 40.10 -9.67 32.79
N PHE A 510 39.51 -8.53 33.17
CA PHE A 510 40.17 -7.25 33.35
C PHE A 510 39.96 -6.74 34.77
N LEU A 511 41.05 -6.48 35.48
CA LEU A 511 40.99 -5.94 36.84
C LEU A 511 40.84 -4.41 36.80
N VAL A 512 39.84 -3.90 37.51
CA VAL A 512 39.49 -2.48 37.55
C VAL A 512 39.47 -2.02 39.01
N TYR A 513 39.95 -0.81 39.28
CA TYR A 513 39.90 -0.21 40.62
C TYR A 513 39.14 1.11 40.64
N LEU A 514 38.54 1.40 41.78
CA LEU A 514 37.91 2.67 42.10
C LEU A 514 38.97 3.64 42.67
N ARG A 515 38.99 4.87 42.17
CA ARG A 515 39.87 5.94 42.67
C ARG A 515 39.55 6.31 44.12
N ASP A 516 40.41 7.11 44.74
CA ASP A 516 40.16 7.52 46.12
C ASP A 516 38.95 8.47 46.21
N GLU A 517 38.21 8.41 47.32
CA GLU A 517 36.99 9.20 47.51
C GLU A 517 37.24 10.72 47.48
N THR A 518 38.48 11.16 47.72
CA THR A 518 38.85 12.57 47.61
C THR A 518 38.93 13.07 46.17
N GLU A 519 39.02 12.16 45.19
CA GLU A 519 39.22 12.48 43.78
C GLU A 519 37.90 12.71 43.03
N PHE A 520 36.76 12.22 43.56
CA PHE A 520 35.46 12.35 42.92
C PHE A 520 34.34 12.57 43.95
N ARG A 521 33.37 13.43 43.61
CA ARG A 521 32.22 13.73 44.50
C ARG A 521 30.99 12.87 44.23
N ASP A 522 30.91 12.33 43.02
CA ASP A 522 29.70 11.66 42.54
C ASP A 522 29.72 10.17 42.88
N LYS A 523 29.00 9.83 43.96
CA LYS A 523 28.82 8.46 44.44
C LYS A 523 27.48 7.83 44.04
N LEU A 524 26.54 8.62 43.50
CA LEU A 524 25.18 8.15 43.20
C LEU A 524 25.01 7.66 41.77
N SER A 525 25.73 8.25 40.80
CA SER A 525 25.59 7.81 39.39
C SER A 525 26.21 6.42 39.16
N PRO A 526 25.62 5.56 38.31
CA PRO A 526 26.22 4.29 37.93
C PRO A 526 27.56 4.48 37.23
N ILE A 527 28.49 3.54 37.42
CA ILE A 527 29.73 3.41 36.67
C ILE A 527 29.42 2.57 35.43
N ASN A 528 29.16 3.23 34.30
CA ASN A 528 28.81 2.55 33.05
C ASN A 528 30.05 1.98 32.37
N ILE A 529 30.04 0.68 32.09
CA ILE A 529 31.11 -0.06 31.43
C ILE A 529 30.60 -0.45 30.05
N ASN A 530 31.27 0.02 29.01
CA ASN A 530 30.87 -0.22 27.62
C ASN A 530 31.94 -1.04 26.90
N LEU A 531 31.55 -2.14 26.29
CA LEU A 531 32.36 -2.95 25.39
C LEU A 531 31.90 -2.68 23.97
N ASN A 532 32.77 -2.13 23.13
CA ASN A 532 32.57 -2.09 21.68
C ASN A 532 33.45 -3.16 21.04
N TYR A 533 32.94 -3.91 20.06
CA TYR A 533 33.74 -4.94 19.37
C TYR A 533 33.57 -4.88 17.85
N SER A 534 34.56 -5.40 17.13
CA SER A 534 34.60 -5.48 15.67
C SER A 534 35.42 -6.70 15.22
N LEU A 535 35.19 -7.17 13.99
CA LEU A 535 36.00 -8.25 13.40
C LEU A 535 37.39 -7.73 12.98
N ASP A 536 38.42 -8.53 13.19
CA ASP A 536 39.75 -8.24 12.64
C ASP A 536 39.82 -8.59 11.15
N GLU A 537 39.95 -7.57 10.30
CA GLU A 537 40.07 -7.76 8.86
C GLU A 537 41.51 -7.90 8.34
N SER A 538 42.52 -7.90 9.21
CA SER A 538 43.94 -7.85 8.81
C SER A 538 44.48 -9.14 8.19
N ASN A 539 43.89 -10.31 8.50
CA ASN A 539 44.35 -11.61 7.99
C ASN A 539 43.87 -11.95 6.56
N PHE A 540 43.07 -11.10 5.93
CA PHE A 540 42.54 -11.34 4.57
C PHE A 540 43.42 -10.63 3.53
N GLU A 541 44.56 -11.24 3.18
CA GLU A 541 45.52 -10.69 2.19
C GLU A 541 45.10 -10.94 0.72
N ASP A 542 44.22 -11.91 0.45
CA ASP A 542 43.80 -12.24 -0.92
C ASP A 542 42.55 -11.45 -1.34
N SER A 543 42.67 -10.70 -2.45
CA SER A 543 41.64 -9.84 -3.03
C SER A 543 40.39 -10.58 -3.51
N LEU A 544 40.48 -11.90 -3.72
CA LEU A 544 39.37 -12.73 -4.21
C LEU A 544 38.47 -13.27 -3.08
N THR A 545 39.03 -13.46 -1.88
CA THR A 545 38.30 -13.93 -0.70
C THR A 545 37.34 -12.87 -0.17
N VAL A 546 36.07 -13.26 -0.02
CA VAL A 546 35.04 -12.41 0.56
C VAL A 546 35.21 -12.37 2.08
N LYS A 547 35.36 -11.16 2.63
CA LYS A 547 35.52 -11.00 4.08
C LYS A 547 34.18 -11.18 4.81
N PRO A 548 34.15 -11.86 5.97
CA PRO A 548 32.94 -11.96 6.78
C PRO A 548 32.51 -10.59 7.31
N ILE A 549 31.24 -10.46 7.71
CA ILE A 549 30.64 -9.25 8.28
C ILE A 549 29.89 -9.61 9.56
N LEU A 550 29.88 -8.70 10.54
CA LEU A 550 29.01 -8.87 11.72
C LEU A 550 27.54 -8.74 11.32
N ASN A 551 26.69 -9.50 11.99
CA ASN A 551 25.23 -9.42 11.83
C ASN A 551 24.74 -7.99 12.08
N TYR A 552 24.10 -7.39 11.07
CA TYR A 552 23.61 -6.02 11.10
C TYR A 552 22.51 -5.79 12.15
N TYR A 553 21.70 -6.81 12.45
CA TYR A 553 20.60 -6.71 13.40
C TYR A 553 21.06 -6.81 14.87
N GLN A 554 22.29 -7.23 15.12
CA GLN A 554 22.88 -7.24 16.45
C GLN A 554 23.77 -6.02 16.69
N LYS A 555 23.67 -5.44 17.89
CA LYS A 555 24.55 -4.35 18.29
C LYS A 555 25.95 -4.89 18.55
N SER A 556 26.95 -4.29 17.92
CA SER A 556 28.37 -4.56 18.19
C SER A 556 28.88 -3.88 19.47
N SER A 557 27.99 -3.66 20.45
CA SER A 557 28.30 -3.01 21.72
C SER A 557 27.46 -3.59 22.86
N VAL A 558 28.09 -3.85 24.00
CA VAL A 558 27.44 -4.36 25.23
C VAL A 558 27.75 -3.38 26.37
N THR A 559 26.73 -3.04 27.17
CA THR A 559 26.88 -2.12 28.30
C THR A 559 26.41 -2.77 29.59
N GLU A 560 27.20 -2.61 30.65
CA GLU A 560 26.86 -3.04 32.01
C GLU A 560 27.20 -1.95 33.03
N GLN A 561 26.59 -2.01 34.21
CA GLN A 561 26.70 -0.94 35.21
C GLN A 561 27.19 -1.48 36.56
N ALA A 562 28.19 -0.79 37.14
CA ALA A 562 28.63 -1.00 38.52
C ALA A 562 28.18 0.15 39.42
N TYR A 563 28.01 -0.14 40.71
CA TYR A 563 27.49 0.81 41.69
C TYR A 563 28.46 1.06 42.83
N ILE A 564 28.43 2.27 43.38
CA ILE A 564 29.11 2.59 44.63
C ILE A 564 28.08 2.44 45.74
N LEU A 565 28.43 1.70 46.79
CA LEU A 565 27.55 1.52 47.96
C LEU A 565 27.33 2.87 48.68
N VAL A 566 26.06 3.29 48.86
CA VAL A 566 25.68 4.54 49.56
C VAL A 566 24.42 4.32 50.43
N ASP A 567 24.41 4.82 51.67
CA ASP A 567 23.24 4.92 52.57
C ASP A 567 22.43 3.62 52.85
N CYS A 568 23.10 2.47 53.03
CA CYS A 568 22.45 1.16 53.36
C CYS A 568 22.53 0.77 54.85
N GLY A 569 22.40 1.72 55.79
CA GLY A 569 22.42 1.40 57.23
C GLY A 569 23.77 0.90 57.78
N GLU A 570 23.78 0.40 59.02
CA GLU A 570 25.00 -0.14 59.68
C GLU A 570 25.38 -1.55 59.21
N ASP A 571 24.42 -2.30 58.65
CA ASP A 571 24.60 -3.66 58.13
C ASP A 571 25.02 -3.69 56.65
N ASN A 572 25.13 -2.52 56.01
CA ASN A 572 25.53 -2.35 54.61
C ASN A 572 24.62 -3.10 53.61
N LEU A 573 23.36 -3.35 53.96
CA LEU A 573 22.43 -4.17 53.18
C LEU A 573 21.10 -3.46 52.94
N CYS A 574 20.92 -2.85 51.76
CA CYS A 574 19.69 -2.14 51.42
C CYS A 574 18.49 -3.09 51.18
N ILE A 575 17.44 -3.00 52.02
CA ILE A 575 16.19 -3.77 51.94
C ILE A 575 15.00 -2.85 51.56
N PRO A 576 14.54 -2.87 50.30
CA PRO A 576 13.40 -2.06 49.86
C PRO A 576 12.04 -2.69 50.22
N ASP A 577 10.97 -1.90 50.19
CA ASP A 577 9.57 -2.35 50.29
C ASP A 577 8.75 -1.71 49.16
N LEU A 578 8.75 -2.36 48.00
CA LEU A 578 8.16 -1.87 46.77
C LEU A 578 6.66 -2.21 46.69
N GLN A 579 5.83 -1.20 46.50
CA GLN A 579 4.37 -1.31 46.40
C GLN A 579 3.89 -0.66 45.10
N LEU A 580 2.91 -1.27 44.43
CA LEU A 580 2.39 -0.82 43.14
C LEU A 580 0.85 -0.82 43.11
N SER A 581 0.27 0.28 42.62
CA SER A 581 -1.15 0.34 42.26
C SER A 581 -1.33 1.02 40.90
N ALA A 582 -2.37 0.64 40.16
CA ALA A 582 -2.65 1.21 38.85
C ALA A 582 -4.16 1.20 38.54
N MET A 583 -4.60 2.09 37.65
CA MET A 583 -5.97 2.16 37.14
C MET A 583 -6.00 2.71 35.70
N PRO A 584 -6.89 2.24 34.82
CA PRO A 584 -7.09 2.83 33.50
C PRO A 584 -7.92 4.13 33.59
N ASP A 585 -7.75 5.02 32.63
CA ASP A 585 -8.58 6.23 32.47
C ASP A 585 -9.95 5.95 31.83
N LYS A 586 -10.08 4.80 31.17
CA LYS A 586 -11.29 4.31 30.51
C LYS A 586 -11.65 2.92 31.00
N ASP A 587 -12.93 2.71 31.27
CA ASP A 587 -13.46 1.40 31.71
C ASP A 587 -13.80 0.45 30.54
N GLN A 588 -13.94 1.00 29.32
CA GLN A 588 -14.31 0.23 28.14
C GLN A 588 -13.68 0.77 26.84
N LEU A 589 -13.46 -0.12 25.87
CA LEU A 589 -12.96 0.15 24.53
C LEU A 589 -14.01 -0.16 23.48
N ILE A 590 -14.17 0.70 22.48
CA ILE A 590 -15.21 0.56 21.46
C ILE A 590 -14.60 0.09 20.14
N ILE A 591 -15.08 -1.05 19.62
CA ILE A 591 -14.58 -1.63 18.37
C ILE A 591 -14.83 -0.68 17.19
N GLY A 592 -13.79 -0.41 16.38
CA GLY A 592 -13.83 0.46 15.20
C GLY A 592 -13.64 1.97 15.49
N GLU A 593 -13.39 2.33 16.74
CA GLU A 593 -12.92 3.65 17.15
C GLU A 593 -11.40 3.65 17.37
N GLU A 594 -10.75 4.81 17.24
CA GLU A 594 -9.36 4.99 17.65
C GLU A 594 -9.28 5.04 19.18
N ASN A 595 -8.89 3.92 19.79
CA ASN A 595 -8.87 3.80 21.25
C ASN A 595 -7.48 4.13 21.81
N CYS A 596 -7.32 5.34 22.35
CA CYS A 596 -6.19 5.67 23.20
C CYS A 596 -6.55 5.44 24.67
N VAL A 597 -5.71 4.69 25.40
CA VAL A 597 -5.87 4.36 26.83
C VAL A 597 -4.69 4.91 27.61
N MET A 598 -4.94 5.50 28.77
CA MET A 598 -3.90 5.93 29.70
C MET A 598 -3.99 5.12 30.99
N LEU A 599 -2.89 4.46 31.36
CA LEU A 599 -2.74 3.81 32.66
C LEU A 599 -2.16 4.81 33.65
N ILE A 600 -2.87 5.08 34.74
CA ILE A 600 -2.40 5.89 35.87
C ILE A 600 -1.80 4.94 36.90
N ILE A 601 -0.51 5.06 37.15
CA ILE A 601 0.28 4.10 37.92
C ILE A 601 0.95 4.82 39.09
N ASN A 602 0.88 4.25 40.29
CA ASN A 602 1.45 4.82 41.51
C ASN A 602 2.46 3.86 42.16
N PRO A 603 3.74 3.93 41.77
CA PRO A 603 4.83 3.23 42.46
C PRO A 603 5.15 3.87 43.82
N ARG A 604 5.44 3.03 44.81
CA ARG A 604 5.82 3.44 46.16
C ARG A 604 6.94 2.58 46.73
N ASN A 605 7.87 3.17 47.47
CA ASN A 605 8.90 2.46 48.23
C ASN A 605 8.83 2.86 49.71
N ASP A 606 8.37 1.95 50.56
CA ASP A 606 8.23 2.16 52.01
C ASP A 606 9.42 1.66 52.83
N GLY A 607 10.43 1.07 52.18
CA GLY A 607 11.65 0.53 52.79
C GLY A 607 12.87 1.42 52.52
N GLU A 608 14.05 0.80 52.39
CA GLU A 608 15.31 1.47 52.06
C GLU A 608 15.49 1.66 50.54
N GLY A 609 16.64 2.19 50.10
CA GLY A 609 16.90 2.46 48.68
C GLY A 609 16.83 1.20 47.79
N ALA A 610 15.98 1.25 46.76
CA ALA A 610 15.90 0.20 45.74
C ALA A 610 16.79 0.57 44.54
N TYR A 611 17.85 -0.19 44.28
CA TYR A 611 18.76 0.05 43.15
C TYR A 611 18.18 -0.49 41.85
N GLU A 612 18.38 0.24 40.75
CA GLU A 612 17.80 -0.07 39.43
C GLU A 612 16.29 -0.38 39.51
N ALA A 613 15.55 0.44 40.25
CA ALA A 613 14.12 0.24 40.34
C ALA A 613 13.46 0.55 38.98
N GLU A 614 12.91 -0.48 38.34
CA GLU A 614 12.24 -0.42 37.06
C GLU A 614 10.78 -0.88 37.19
N LEU A 615 9.86 -0.18 36.53
CA LEU A 615 8.49 -0.61 36.33
C LEU A 615 8.38 -1.39 35.02
N HIS A 616 7.96 -2.65 35.11
CA HIS A 616 7.76 -3.56 33.98
C HIS A 616 6.26 -3.66 33.68
N ILE A 617 5.86 -3.34 32.46
CA ILE A 617 4.47 -3.42 31.98
C ILE A 617 4.41 -4.36 30.79
N ARG A 618 3.79 -5.52 30.95
CA ARG A 618 3.50 -6.42 29.84
C ARG A 618 2.25 -5.95 29.13
N ILE A 619 2.38 -5.73 27.81
CA ILE A 619 1.29 -5.22 26.98
C ILE A 619 0.66 -6.35 26.17
N PRO A 620 -0.67 -6.33 25.97
CA PRO A 620 -1.36 -7.31 25.14
C PRO A 620 -1.07 -7.06 23.64
N PRO A 621 -1.24 -8.06 22.77
CA PRO A 621 -0.87 -7.95 21.35
C PRO A 621 -1.66 -6.87 20.58
N GLU A 622 -2.83 -6.48 21.07
CA GLU A 622 -3.69 -5.46 20.49
C GLU A 622 -3.29 -4.01 20.88
N ALA A 623 -2.32 -3.84 21.78
CA ALA A 623 -1.94 -2.52 22.30
C ALA A 623 -0.48 -2.16 21.95
N ASP A 624 -0.30 -0.90 21.54
CA ASP A 624 0.99 -0.30 21.21
C ASP A 624 1.32 0.85 22.16
N TYR A 625 2.58 0.89 22.62
CA TYR A 625 3.07 1.96 23.49
C TYR A 625 3.21 3.28 22.72
N THR A 626 2.50 4.32 23.18
CA THR A 626 2.53 5.66 22.54
C THR A 626 3.51 6.60 23.23
N GLY A 627 3.63 6.51 24.56
CA GLY A 627 4.52 7.39 25.33
C GLY A 627 4.02 7.71 26.74
N VAL A 628 4.88 8.37 27.51
CA VAL A 628 4.54 8.91 28.84
C VAL A 628 3.71 10.19 28.72
N GLU A 629 2.78 10.41 29.64
CA GLU A 629 2.02 11.66 29.76
C GLU A 629 2.91 12.79 30.29
N ARG A 630 2.96 13.92 29.55
CA ARG A 630 3.86 15.06 29.86
C ARG A 630 3.12 16.35 30.18
N ASN A 631 1.83 16.45 29.81
CA ASN A 631 1.07 17.67 29.94
C ASN A 631 0.45 17.83 31.34
N ASN A 632 0.25 16.73 32.06
CA ASN A 632 -0.30 16.75 33.40
C ASN A 632 0.79 16.94 34.47
N LYS A 633 0.84 18.12 35.08
CA LYS A 633 1.82 18.46 36.13
C LYS A 633 1.70 17.61 37.41
N ALA A 634 0.57 16.92 37.62
CA ALA A 634 0.38 16.02 38.76
C ALA A 634 1.04 14.65 38.55
N LEU A 635 1.45 14.33 37.31
CA LEU A 635 2.08 13.06 36.96
C LEU A 635 3.58 13.27 36.72
N ARG A 636 4.39 12.39 37.29
CA ARG A 636 5.84 12.39 37.07
C ARG A 636 6.14 11.81 35.70
N VAL A 637 6.96 12.52 34.94
CA VAL A 637 7.48 12.03 33.65
C VAL A 637 8.63 11.07 33.92
N LEU A 638 8.50 9.85 33.43
CA LEU A 638 9.52 8.80 33.51
C LEU A 638 10.25 8.65 32.17
N SER A 639 11.44 8.05 32.26
CA SER A 639 12.16 7.50 31.10
C SER A 639 11.65 6.08 30.89
N CYS A 640 11.14 5.77 29.70
CA CYS A 640 10.53 4.48 29.41
C CYS A 640 10.94 4.01 28.02
N ASP A 641 11.35 2.75 27.95
CA ASP A 641 11.75 2.08 26.71
C ASP A 641 10.87 0.86 26.45
N TYR A 642 10.60 0.61 25.17
CA TYR A 642 9.92 -0.60 24.72
C TYR A 642 10.95 -1.72 24.50
N LYS A 643 10.70 -2.89 25.08
CA LYS A 643 11.53 -4.09 24.94
C LYS A 643 10.65 -5.27 24.50
N MET A 644 11.24 -6.18 23.74
CA MET A 644 10.61 -7.45 23.36
C MET A 644 11.54 -8.58 23.80
N GLU A 645 11.07 -9.42 24.72
CA GLU A 645 11.85 -10.51 25.32
C GLU A 645 11.06 -11.81 25.18
N ASN A 646 11.61 -12.81 24.48
CA ASN A 646 10.94 -14.09 24.22
C ASN A 646 9.49 -13.95 23.70
N GLU A 647 9.28 -13.11 22.68
CA GLU A 647 7.97 -12.76 22.10
C GLU A 647 7.01 -11.99 23.02
N THR A 648 7.36 -11.77 24.30
CA THR A 648 6.56 -10.93 25.20
C THR A 648 6.91 -9.45 25.00
N ARG A 649 5.89 -8.65 24.69
CA ARG A 649 6.01 -7.20 24.51
C ARG A 649 5.93 -6.52 25.87
N MET A 650 6.92 -5.69 26.18
CA MET A 650 6.99 -5.02 27.48
C MET A 650 7.49 -3.58 27.39
N VAL A 651 6.94 -2.71 28.24
CA VAL A 651 7.44 -1.35 28.48
C VAL A 651 8.16 -1.34 29.81
N VAL A 652 9.40 -0.88 29.82
CA VAL A 652 10.24 -0.76 31.01
C VAL A 652 10.50 0.71 31.30
N CYS A 653 10.16 1.15 32.51
CA CYS A 653 10.30 2.54 32.92
C CYS A 653 11.19 2.70 34.16
N ASP A 654 12.09 3.66 34.13
CA ASP A 654 13.00 3.96 35.25
C ASP A 654 12.26 4.67 36.38
N LEU A 655 12.26 4.09 37.59
CA LEU A 655 11.69 4.70 38.80
C LEU A 655 12.72 5.45 39.63
N GLY A 656 14.01 5.15 39.44
CA GLY A 656 15.14 5.82 40.08
C GLY A 656 16.26 4.85 40.47
N ASN A 657 17.46 5.38 40.62
CA ASN A 657 18.63 4.59 41.01
C ASN A 657 19.49 5.32 42.06
N PRO A 658 19.30 5.03 43.36
CA PRO A 658 18.22 4.21 43.91
C PRO A 658 16.87 4.95 43.88
N MET A 659 15.76 4.21 43.83
CA MET A 659 14.46 4.71 44.25
C MET A 659 14.50 4.87 45.77
N VAL A 660 14.62 6.13 46.19
CA VAL A 660 14.84 6.51 47.60
C VAL A 660 13.74 6.02 48.54
N ALA A 661 14.09 5.85 49.81
CA ALA A 661 13.15 5.53 50.88
C ALA A 661 12.01 6.57 50.97
N GLY A 662 10.77 6.10 51.08
CA GLY A 662 9.57 6.94 51.14
C GLY A 662 9.11 7.53 49.80
N ALA A 663 9.71 7.14 48.67
CA ALA A 663 9.28 7.62 47.36
C ALA A 663 7.84 7.19 47.07
N ASN A 664 6.96 8.13 46.74
CA ASN A 664 5.56 7.89 46.38
C ASN A 664 5.10 8.95 45.37
N PHE A 665 4.76 8.54 44.14
CA PHE A 665 4.34 9.44 43.08
C PHE A 665 3.50 8.71 42.03
N SER A 666 2.62 9.43 41.32
CA SER A 666 1.87 8.89 40.18
C SER A 666 2.55 9.21 38.85
N THR A 667 2.41 8.32 37.86
CA THR A 667 2.80 8.53 36.46
C THR A 667 1.66 8.08 35.54
N GLY A 668 1.65 8.58 34.30
CA GLY A 668 0.66 8.22 33.28
C GLY A 668 1.34 7.68 32.04
N ILE A 669 0.96 6.49 31.59
CA ILE A 669 1.54 5.83 30.41
C ILE A 669 0.42 5.58 29.41
N ARG A 670 0.63 6.02 28.16
CA ARG A 670 -0.38 6.00 27.10
C ARG A 670 -0.13 4.86 26.11
N PHE A 671 -1.20 4.20 25.73
CA PHE A 671 -1.26 3.12 24.77
C PHE A 671 -2.32 3.42 23.71
N SER A 672 -2.05 3.02 22.47
CA SER A 672 -3.03 2.96 21.39
C SER A 672 -3.45 1.50 21.25
N VAL A 673 -4.75 1.22 21.24
CA VAL A 673 -5.28 -0.13 21.08
C VAL A 673 -5.93 -0.22 19.71
N GLN A 674 -5.41 -1.09 18.85
CA GLN A 674 -5.85 -1.25 17.47
C GLN A 674 -6.15 -2.72 17.17
N HIS A 675 -7.01 -2.99 16.17
CA HIS A 675 -7.24 -4.33 15.62
C HIS A 675 -7.64 -5.43 16.64
N PHE A 676 -8.46 -5.10 17.65
CA PHE A 676 -8.96 -6.03 18.67
C PHE A 676 -10.32 -6.67 18.30
N GLU A 677 -10.63 -6.78 17.01
CA GLU A 677 -11.92 -7.25 16.51
C GLU A 677 -12.16 -8.75 16.78
N ASN A 678 -11.05 -9.50 16.89
CA ASN A 678 -11.02 -10.93 17.20
C ASN A 678 -10.70 -11.23 18.67
N ALA A 679 -10.38 -10.19 19.46
CA ALA A 679 -10.09 -10.33 20.88
C ALA A 679 -11.33 -10.84 21.63
N ASP A 680 -11.13 -11.35 22.84
CA ASP A 680 -12.23 -11.80 23.69
C ASP A 680 -13.03 -10.60 24.26
N PHE A 681 -13.55 -10.71 25.49
CA PHE A 681 -14.41 -9.68 26.09
C PHE A 681 -13.61 -8.54 26.77
N SER A 682 -12.30 -8.69 26.94
CA SER A 682 -11.44 -7.73 27.63
C SER A 682 -9.97 -7.86 27.23
N ILE A 683 -9.21 -6.77 27.28
CA ILE A 683 -7.73 -6.79 27.23
C ILE A 683 -7.14 -6.73 28.65
N ASN A 684 -5.94 -7.28 28.83
CA ASN A 684 -5.25 -7.34 30.12
C ASN A 684 -3.85 -6.70 30.06
N PHE A 685 -3.53 -5.84 31.03
CA PHE A 685 -2.17 -5.34 31.27
C PHE A 685 -1.65 -5.89 32.60
N GLU A 686 -0.42 -6.40 32.61
CA GLU A 686 0.25 -6.92 33.81
C GLU A 686 1.43 -6.01 34.18
N LEU A 687 1.46 -5.52 35.42
CA LEU A 687 2.45 -4.54 35.89
C LEU A 687 3.17 -5.03 37.16
N GLN A 688 4.49 -4.85 37.22
CA GLN A 688 5.32 -5.17 38.39
C GLN A 688 6.56 -4.26 38.48
N ILE A 689 6.99 -3.91 39.70
CA ILE A 689 8.28 -3.24 39.93
C ILE A 689 9.35 -4.29 40.24
N LYS A 690 10.55 -4.12 39.66
CA LYS A 690 11.74 -4.93 39.95
C LYS A 690 12.93 -4.04 40.31
N SER A 691 13.82 -4.53 41.17
CA SER A 691 15.09 -3.89 41.55
C SER A 691 16.21 -4.93 41.62
N SER A 692 17.47 -4.49 41.62
CA SER A 692 18.64 -5.38 41.71
C SER A 692 19.09 -5.69 43.15
N ASN A 693 18.29 -5.34 44.15
CA ASN A 693 18.57 -5.66 45.55
C ASN A 693 18.54 -7.18 45.79
N LYS A 694 19.37 -7.68 46.72
CA LYS A 694 19.39 -9.12 47.06
C LYS A 694 18.16 -9.58 47.85
N ILE A 695 17.57 -8.69 48.63
CA ILE A 695 16.44 -8.97 49.50
C ILE A 695 15.27 -8.10 49.07
N ASN A 696 14.09 -8.71 48.98
CA ASN A 696 12.82 -8.09 48.57
C ASN A 696 12.85 -7.25 47.27
N PRO A 697 13.40 -7.79 46.15
CA PRO A 697 13.60 -7.01 44.91
C PRO A 697 12.34 -6.68 44.11
N ILE A 698 11.16 -7.18 44.48
CA ILE A 698 9.97 -7.14 43.64
C ILE A 698 8.74 -6.63 44.39
N SER A 699 7.84 -5.94 43.69
CA SER A 699 6.55 -5.50 44.23
C SER A 699 5.45 -6.56 44.07
N ASN A 700 4.26 -6.25 44.60
CA ASN A 700 3.01 -6.91 44.23
C ASN A 700 2.73 -6.81 42.72
N LEU A 701 2.08 -7.83 42.17
CA LEU A 701 1.63 -7.88 40.77
C LEU A 701 0.26 -7.21 40.61
N VAL A 702 0.10 -6.38 39.59
CA VAL A 702 -1.18 -5.70 39.28
C VAL A 702 -1.65 -6.10 37.88
N ASN A 703 -2.86 -6.66 37.81
CA ASN A 703 -3.53 -7.00 36.55
C ASN A 703 -4.68 -6.01 36.31
N LEU A 704 -4.70 -5.35 35.15
CA LEU A 704 -5.72 -4.40 34.74
C LEU A 704 -6.53 -4.94 33.57
N HIS A 705 -7.83 -5.14 33.79
CA HIS A 705 -8.76 -5.57 32.76
C HIS A 705 -9.57 -4.38 32.23
N ILE A 706 -9.61 -4.23 30.91
CA ILE A 706 -10.44 -3.22 30.24
C ILE A 706 -11.42 -3.93 29.31
N ASN A 707 -12.72 -3.66 29.48
CA ASN A 707 -13.78 -4.36 28.74
C ASN A 707 -13.89 -3.86 27.30
N ILE A 708 -14.29 -4.74 26.39
CA ILE A 708 -14.51 -4.41 24.98
C ILE A 708 -16.01 -4.37 24.68
N SER A 709 -16.47 -3.36 23.95
CA SER A 709 -17.86 -3.22 23.52
C SER A 709 -17.98 -2.87 22.02
N ALA A 710 -19.08 -3.31 21.41
CA ALA A 710 -19.44 -2.99 20.03
C ALA A 710 -20.59 -2.00 20.00
N VAL A 711 -20.50 -0.96 19.17
CA VAL A 711 -21.53 0.08 19.02
C VAL A 711 -21.80 0.34 17.54
N ALA A 712 -22.99 -0.02 17.07
CA ALA A 712 -23.47 0.32 15.74
C ALA A 712 -24.46 1.49 15.77
N GLN A 713 -24.32 2.39 14.81
CA GLN A 713 -25.30 3.44 14.54
C GLN A 713 -25.53 3.49 13.03
N VAL A 714 -26.78 3.27 12.62
CA VAL A 714 -27.13 3.13 11.20
C VAL A 714 -28.20 4.15 10.86
N GLN A 715 -27.99 4.87 9.76
CA GLN A 715 -28.92 5.86 9.25
C GLN A 715 -29.46 5.40 7.89
N ILE A 716 -30.77 5.50 7.72
CA ILE A 716 -31.41 5.35 6.42
C ILE A 716 -31.82 6.72 5.86
N ARG A 717 -31.50 6.95 4.59
CA ARG A 717 -31.86 8.15 3.83
C ARG A 717 -32.62 7.75 2.58
N GLY A 718 -33.41 8.64 2.03
CA GLY A 718 -33.99 8.42 0.72
C GLY A 718 -34.55 9.68 0.07
N VAL A 719 -34.72 9.63 -1.24
CA VAL A 719 -35.17 10.74 -2.07
C VAL A 719 -36.04 10.24 -3.22
N SER A 720 -36.97 11.07 -3.67
CA SER A 720 -37.73 10.87 -4.90
C SER A 720 -37.32 11.90 -5.95
N HIS A 721 -37.06 11.43 -7.17
CA HIS A 721 -36.74 12.25 -8.33
C HIS A 721 -37.72 11.95 -9.48
N PRO A 722 -38.57 12.93 -9.89
CA PRO A 722 -38.78 14.22 -9.28
C PRO A 722 -39.64 14.14 -7.99
N PRO A 723 -39.47 15.06 -7.02
CA PRO A 723 -40.28 15.07 -5.78
C PRO A 723 -41.73 15.51 -6.02
N THR A 724 -42.01 16.19 -7.13
CA THR A 724 -43.35 16.66 -7.50
C THR A 724 -43.57 16.53 -9.01
N ILE A 725 -44.76 16.06 -9.38
CA ILE A 725 -45.21 15.86 -10.76
C ILE A 725 -46.42 16.75 -10.99
N ILE A 726 -46.41 17.48 -12.11
CA ILE A 726 -47.47 18.42 -12.50
C ILE A 726 -48.26 17.83 -13.67
N LEU A 727 -49.58 17.71 -13.52
CA LEU A 727 -50.52 17.27 -14.55
C LEU A 727 -51.40 18.45 -15.02
N PRO A 728 -51.89 18.48 -16.27
CA PRO A 728 -51.67 17.51 -17.34
C PRO A 728 -50.27 17.59 -17.96
N LEU A 729 -49.79 16.46 -18.48
CA LEU A 729 -48.48 16.36 -19.14
C LEU A 729 -48.54 17.00 -20.54
N HIS A 730 -47.50 17.74 -20.91
CA HIS A 730 -47.40 18.35 -22.24
C HIS A 730 -47.10 17.28 -23.30
N ASN A 731 -47.86 17.24 -24.39
CA ASN A 731 -47.69 16.32 -25.53
C ASN A 731 -47.77 14.81 -25.18
N TRP A 732 -48.55 14.45 -24.16
CA TRP A 732 -48.79 13.05 -23.77
C TRP A 732 -50.27 12.71 -23.89
N GLU A 733 -50.56 11.57 -24.53
CA GLU A 733 -51.92 11.05 -24.70
C GLU A 733 -51.99 9.60 -24.17
N PRO A 734 -53.09 9.20 -23.51
CA PRO A 734 -53.24 7.85 -22.98
C PRO A 734 -53.34 6.82 -24.12
N LYS A 735 -52.72 5.66 -23.94
CA LYS A 735 -52.82 4.50 -24.84
C LYS A 735 -53.39 3.29 -24.11
N ASP A 736 -54.28 2.56 -24.77
CA ASP A 736 -54.96 1.39 -24.19
C ASP A 736 -53.99 0.21 -23.93
N GLU A 737 -52.98 0.02 -24.80
CA GLU A 737 -51.94 -1.01 -24.66
C GLU A 737 -50.53 -0.39 -24.80
N PRO A 738 -49.94 0.12 -23.70
CA PRO A 738 -48.61 0.71 -23.73
C PRO A 738 -47.52 -0.36 -23.90
N THR A 739 -46.58 -0.13 -24.81
CA THR A 739 -45.44 -1.03 -25.07
C THR A 739 -44.08 -0.41 -24.73
N LYS A 740 -44.02 0.92 -24.64
CA LYS A 740 -42.83 1.71 -24.32
C LYS A 740 -42.98 2.45 -22.99
N GLU A 741 -41.86 2.75 -22.32
CA GLU A 741 -41.90 3.40 -21.00
C GLU A 741 -42.49 4.82 -21.01
N GLU A 742 -42.37 5.57 -22.11
CA GLU A 742 -42.90 6.93 -22.23
C GLU A 742 -44.43 6.97 -22.33
N GLU A 743 -45.04 5.86 -22.76
CA GLU A 743 -46.49 5.73 -22.95
C GLU A 743 -47.24 5.57 -21.63
N LEU A 744 -46.53 5.27 -20.53
CA LEU A 744 -47.10 5.12 -19.19
C LEU A 744 -47.28 6.45 -18.45
N GLY A 745 -46.33 7.37 -18.62
CA GLY A 745 -46.26 8.65 -17.92
C GLY A 745 -44.84 9.04 -17.51
N PRO A 746 -44.67 10.02 -16.61
CA PRO A 746 -43.37 10.53 -16.21
C PRO A 746 -42.57 9.51 -15.40
N LEU A 747 -41.25 9.58 -15.55
CA LEU A 747 -40.29 8.80 -14.77
C LEU A 747 -40.31 9.24 -13.30
N VAL A 748 -40.29 8.28 -12.39
CA VAL A 748 -40.18 8.47 -10.95
C VAL A 748 -39.14 7.50 -10.41
N GLU A 749 -38.05 8.03 -9.89
CA GLU A 749 -36.97 7.26 -9.28
C GLU A 749 -36.95 7.49 -7.78
N HIS A 750 -37.05 6.42 -7.00
CA HIS A 750 -36.85 6.46 -5.56
C HIS A 750 -35.51 5.82 -5.23
N ILE A 751 -34.69 6.52 -4.44
CA ILE A 751 -33.37 6.06 -4.03
C ILE A 751 -33.36 5.96 -2.52
N TYR A 752 -32.92 4.84 -2.00
CA TYR A 752 -32.75 4.58 -0.56
C TYR A 752 -31.30 4.26 -0.30
N GLU A 753 -30.70 4.92 0.69
CA GLU A 753 -29.32 4.70 1.12
C GLU A 753 -29.31 4.29 2.59
N LEU A 754 -28.67 3.17 2.89
CA LEU A 754 -28.38 2.71 4.23
C LEU A 754 -26.90 2.97 4.52
N HIS A 755 -26.62 3.78 5.53
CA HIS A 755 -25.28 4.25 5.85
C HIS A 755 -24.91 3.92 7.30
N ASN A 756 -23.77 3.25 7.49
CA ASN A 756 -23.24 2.97 8.83
C ASN A 756 -22.41 4.17 9.32
N ILE A 757 -22.97 4.96 10.23
CA ILE A 757 -22.28 6.10 10.87
C ILE A 757 -21.54 5.70 12.14
N GLY A 758 -21.83 4.52 12.69
CA GLY A 758 -21.24 4.02 13.93
C GLY A 758 -19.80 3.57 13.75
N PRO A 759 -19.04 3.46 14.85
CA PRO A 759 -17.65 3.01 14.81
C PRO A 759 -17.54 1.54 14.40
N SER A 760 -18.44 0.68 14.86
CA SER A 760 -18.38 -0.76 14.62
C SER A 760 -19.11 -1.18 13.34
N ALA A 761 -18.59 -2.20 12.65
CA ALA A 761 -19.22 -2.76 11.44
C ALA A 761 -20.51 -3.54 11.76
N ILE A 762 -21.46 -3.57 10.82
CA ILE A 762 -22.70 -4.34 10.91
C ILE A 762 -22.71 -5.46 9.87
N ASN A 763 -23.43 -6.55 10.15
CA ASN A 763 -23.58 -7.66 9.21
C ASN A 763 -25.03 -8.20 9.19
N ASN A 764 -25.47 -8.73 8.05
CA ASN A 764 -26.82 -9.26 7.85
C ASN A 764 -27.91 -8.24 8.21
N THR A 765 -27.90 -7.07 7.57
CA THR A 765 -28.99 -6.08 7.75
C THR A 765 -30.12 -6.36 6.77
N VAL A 766 -31.36 -6.35 7.24
CA VAL A 766 -32.55 -6.54 6.39
C VAL A 766 -33.20 -5.19 6.12
N LEU A 767 -33.47 -4.90 4.85
CA LEU A 767 -34.13 -3.69 4.37
C LEU A 767 -35.47 -4.07 3.73
N HIS A 768 -36.57 -3.44 4.16
CA HIS A 768 -37.91 -3.66 3.61
C HIS A 768 -38.44 -2.36 3.00
N VAL A 769 -38.80 -2.40 1.71
CA VAL A 769 -39.48 -1.30 1.02
C VAL A 769 -40.90 -1.72 0.64
N GLY A 770 -41.88 -0.99 1.16
CA GLY A 770 -43.28 -1.06 0.72
C GLY A 770 -43.51 -0.11 -0.45
N TRP A 771 -43.82 -0.66 -1.62
CA TRP A 771 -44.02 0.12 -2.85
C TRP A 771 -45.49 0.20 -3.29
N PRO A 772 -46.12 1.38 -3.38
CA PRO A 772 -47.52 1.54 -3.75
C PRO A 772 -47.76 1.32 -5.25
N VAL A 773 -48.25 0.12 -5.62
CA VAL A 773 -48.41 -0.29 -7.02
C VAL A 773 -49.77 0.05 -7.58
N SER A 774 -50.86 -0.25 -6.87
CA SER A 774 -52.21 -0.06 -7.41
C SER A 774 -53.27 0.22 -6.35
N SER A 775 -54.33 0.92 -6.74
CA SER A 775 -55.48 1.24 -5.90
C SER A 775 -56.76 1.01 -6.68
N ARG A 776 -57.66 0.13 -6.18
CA ARG A 776 -58.90 -0.27 -6.86
C ARG A 776 -58.66 -0.81 -8.28
N GLU A 777 -57.67 -1.68 -8.42
CA GLU A 777 -57.26 -2.31 -9.70
C GLU A 777 -56.61 -1.36 -10.74
N GLU A 778 -56.50 -0.07 -10.45
CA GLU A 778 -55.77 0.91 -11.27
C GLU A 778 -54.31 1.07 -10.78
N PHE A 779 -53.34 1.12 -11.70
CA PHE A 779 -51.93 1.33 -11.37
C PHE A 779 -51.65 2.74 -10.83
N LEU A 780 -50.66 2.86 -9.94
CA LEU A 780 -50.16 4.12 -9.39
C LEU A 780 -48.71 4.33 -9.83
N LEU A 781 -47.76 3.64 -9.16
CA LEU A 781 -46.35 3.62 -9.54
C LEU A 781 -45.97 2.24 -10.07
N TYR A 782 -45.68 2.18 -11.36
CA TYR A 782 -45.32 0.95 -12.06
C TYR A 782 -43.80 0.77 -12.08
N ILE A 783 -43.29 -0.28 -11.43
CA ILE A 783 -41.85 -0.57 -11.36
C ILE A 783 -41.37 -1.19 -12.68
N LEU A 784 -40.33 -0.59 -13.27
CA LEU A 784 -39.66 -1.11 -14.46
C LEU A 784 -38.41 -1.92 -14.09
N HIS A 785 -37.56 -1.37 -13.23
CA HIS A 785 -36.25 -1.92 -12.92
C HIS A 785 -35.81 -1.56 -11.49
N ILE A 786 -35.05 -2.45 -10.86
CA ILE A 786 -34.44 -2.25 -9.55
C ILE A 786 -32.93 -2.37 -9.71
N GLN A 787 -32.19 -1.39 -9.23
CA GLN A 787 -30.74 -1.34 -9.28
C GLN A 787 -30.19 -1.26 -7.85
N THR A 788 -29.18 -2.09 -7.55
CA THR A 788 -28.54 -2.19 -6.23
C THR A 788 -27.10 -1.71 -6.32
N HIS A 789 -26.62 -1.00 -5.29
CA HIS A 789 -25.25 -0.54 -5.15
C HIS A 789 -24.71 -0.93 -3.77
N GLY A 790 -23.46 -1.42 -3.72
CA GLY A 790 -22.87 -1.98 -2.51
C GLY A 790 -23.28 -3.45 -2.27
N PRO A 791 -22.99 -4.01 -1.07
CA PRO A 791 -23.24 -5.42 -0.76
C PRO A 791 -24.73 -5.67 -0.46
N LEU A 792 -25.61 -5.43 -1.43
CA LEU A 792 -27.06 -5.44 -1.26
C LEU A 792 -27.74 -6.28 -2.35
N HIS A 793 -28.55 -7.24 -1.92
CA HIS A 793 -29.32 -8.13 -2.79
C HIS A 793 -30.81 -8.05 -2.44
N CYS A 794 -31.69 -7.90 -3.45
CA CYS A 794 -33.13 -7.69 -3.24
C CYS A 794 -33.98 -8.77 -3.89
N GLN A 795 -35.09 -9.10 -3.23
CA GLN A 795 -36.16 -9.96 -3.74
C GLN A 795 -37.51 -9.24 -3.62
N THR A 796 -38.39 -9.47 -4.59
CA THR A 796 -39.72 -8.85 -4.63
C THR A 796 -40.81 -9.89 -4.37
N SER A 797 -41.87 -9.50 -3.66
CA SER A 797 -43.01 -10.39 -3.35
C SER A 797 -43.86 -10.74 -4.58
N SER A 798 -43.69 -10.03 -5.68
CA SER A 798 -44.38 -10.23 -6.95
C SER A 798 -43.46 -9.84 -8.10
N PRO A 799 -43.62 -10.41 -9.31
CA PRO A 799 -42.78 -10.07 -10.46
C PRO A 799 -42.93 -8.58 -10.81
N ILE A 800 -41.81 -7.88 -10.98
CA ILE A 800 -41.76 -6.52 -11.49
C ILE A 800 -41.95 -6.52 -13.02
N ASN A 801 -42.34 -5.37 -13.58
CA ASN A 801 -42.61 -5.22 -15.01
C ASN A 801 -43.51 -6.32 -15.64
N ALA A 802 -44.64 -6.63 -14.99
CA ALA A 802 -45.56 -7.70 -15.43
C ALA A 802 -46.08 -7.54 -16.88
N MET A 803 -46.13 -6.32 -17.41
CA MET A 803 -46.55 -6.03 -18.80
C MET A 803 -45.40 -6.07 -19.82
N GLN A 804 -44.18 -6.47 -19.42
CA GLN A 804 -43.02 -6.59 -20.31
C GLN A 804 -42.73 -5.32 -21.13
N ILE A 805 -42.91 -4.15 -20.50
CA ILE A 805 -42.66 -2.84 -21.11
C ILE A 805 -41.19 -2.76 -21.50
N LYS A 806 -40.91 -2.35 -22.74
CA LYS A 806 -39.53 -2.17 -23.23
C LYS A 806 -38.96 -0.88 -22.67
N PHE A 807 -37.79 -0.98 -22.05
CA PHE A 807 -37.02 0.16 -21.53
C PHE A 807 -35.54 0.01 -21.89
N ALA A 808 -34.84 1.13 -22.02
CA ALA A 808 -33.38 1.16 -22.12
C ALA A 808 -32.78 1.28 -20.72
N ILE A 809 -31.65 0.61 -20.45
CA ILE A 809 -30.87 0.79 -19.21
C ILE A 809 -29.91 1.97 -19.47
N PRO A 810 -30.14 3.17 -18.90
CA PRO A 810 -29.22 4.29 -19.09
C PRO A 810 -28.05 4.20 -18.12
N GLN A 811 -26.88 4.72 -18.51
CA GLN A 811 -25.77 5.00 -17.60
C GLN A 811 -26.17 6.11 -16.60
N ASP A 812 -25.73 6.02 -15.35
CA ASP A 812 -26.11 6.95 -14.28
C ASP A 812 -25.83 8.42 -14.65
N THR A 813 -26.75 9.33 -14.28
CA THR A 813 -26.57 10.77 -14.50
C THR A 813 -25.47 11.33 -13.58
N PRO A 814 -24.71 12.36 -14.01
CA PRO A 814 -23.60 12.93 -13.23
C PRO A 814 -23.99 13.42 -11.82
N GLU A 815 -25.22 13.91 -11.65
CA GLU A 815 -25.77 14.38 -10.38
C GLU A 815 -26.04 13.23 -9.39
N LEU A 816 -26.34 12.03 -9.91
CA LEU A 816 -26.58 10.83 -9.12
C LEU A 816 -25.29 10.13 -8.71
N ALA A 817 -24.29 10.16 -9.60
CA ALA A 817 -22.93 9.76 -9.27
C ALA A 817 -22.35 10.67 -8.16
N ALA A 818 -22.62 11.97 -8.20
CA ALA A 818 -22.20 12.89 -7.14
C ALA A 818 -22.84 12.61 -5.77
N PHE A 819 -24.10 12.13 -5.73
CA PHE A 819 -24.78 11.71 -4.49
C PHE A 819 -24.20 10.41 -3.92
N LEU A 820 -23.80 9.46 -4.78
CA LEU A 820 -23.32 8.13 -4.37
C LEU A 820 -21.82 8.08 -4.04
N TYR A 821 -20.99 8.99 -4.59
CA TYR A 821 -19.52 8.92 -4.50
C TYR A 821 -18.85 9.98 -3.60
N ASN A 822 -19.58 10.90 -2.97
CA ASN A 822 -18.95 12.00 -2.21
C ASN A 822 -19.55 12.20 -0.80
N SER A 823 -19.04 11.44 0.16
CA SER A 823 -19.33 11.59 1.59
C SER A 823 -18.30 12.45 2.32
N THR A 824 -17.73 13.51 1.73
CA THR A 824 -16.98 14.55 2.47
C THR A 824 -16.89 15.88 1.69
N ILE A 825 -17.99 16.63 1.54
CA ILE A 825 -17.90 18.09 1.34
C ILE A 825 -18.97 18.77 2.19
N SER A 826 -18.55 19.37 3.30
CA SER A 826 -19.35 20.30 4.10
C SER A 826 -19.51 21.62 3.34
N HIS A 827 -20.45 21.68 2.40
CA HIS A 827 -20.90 22.95 1.86
C HIS A 827 -21.75 23.69 2.90
N TYR A 828 -21.13 24.63 3.62
CA TYR A 828 -21.83 25.68 4.37
C TYR A 828 -22.59 26.60 3.40
N ILE A 829 -23.76 26.18 2.95
CA ILE A 829 -24.71 27.06 2.27
C ILE A 829 -25.51 27.78 3.34
N ARG A 830 -25.14 29.04 3.59
CA ARG A 830 -25.87 29.96 4.46
C ARG A 830 -27.22 30.26 3.79
N ARG A 831 -28.25 29.49 4.14
CA ARG A 831 -29.61 29.70 3.65
C ARG A 831 -30.16 30.99 4.27
N ARG A 832 -30.40 32.01 3.46
CA ARG A 832 -31.31 33.11 3.84
C ARG A 832 -32.71 32.50 3.96
N GLU A 833 -33.30 32.54 5.14
CA GLU A 833 -34.72 32.27 5.31
C GLU A 833 -35.50 33.33 4.53
N VAL A 834 -36.07 32.89 3.41
CA VAL A 834 -37.16 33.62 2.76
C VAL A 834 -38.43 33.01 3.34
N THR A 835 -39.14 33.78 4.15
CA THR A 835 -40.51 33.50 4.57
C THR A 835 -41.38 33.41 3.32
N VAL A 836 -41.63 32.19 2.86
CA VAL A 836 -42.65 31.92 1.85
C VAL A 836 -43.99 32.05 2.57
N ALA A 837 -44.75 33.07 2.20
CA ALA A 837 -46.11 33.30 2.67
C ALA A 837 -46.98 32.07 2.38
N GLU A 838 -47.67 31.58 3.40
CA GLU A 838 -48.68 30.52 3.27
C GLU A 838 -49.77 30.92 2.27
N PRO A 839 -50.07 30.10 1.26
CA PRO A 839 -51.32 30.21 0.54
C PRO A 839 -52.39 29.48 1.35
N HIS A 840 -53.23 30.25 2.04
CA HIS A 840 -54.55 29.79 2.44
C HIS A 840 -55.34 29.29 1.21
N ARG A 841 -55.56 27.98 1.11
CA ARG A 841 -56.86 27.39 0.71
C ARG A 841 -56.88 25.87 0.90
N LYS A 842 -57.90 25.41 1.62
CA LYS A 842 -58.27 24.02 1.93
C LYS A 842 -58.31 23.12 0.67
N ASN A 843 -57.41 22.16 0.57
CA ASN A 843 -57.62 20.83 -0.04
C ASN A 843 -56.54 19.90 0.55
N SER A 844 -56.92 19.01 1.47
CA SER A 844 -55.99 18.03 2.06
C SER A 844 -55.60 16.99 1.00
N ALA A 845 -54.31 16.89 0.66
CA ALA A 845 -53.82 15.88 -0.27
C ALA A 845 -54.13 14.45 0.22
N LYS A 846 -54.66 13.60 -0.66
CA LYS A 846 -54.91 12.18 -0.36
C LYS A 846 -53.58 11.42 -0.38
N ILE A 847 -53.16 10.91 0.78
CA ILE A 847 -51.92 10.12 0.90
C ILE A 847 -52.21 8.67 0.51
N LEU A 848 -51.47 8.14 -0.45
CA LEU A 848 -51.54 6.75 -0.92
C LEU A 848 -50.25 6.04 -0.50
N ASN A 849 -50.35 5.07 0.41
CA ASN A 849 -49.23 4.32 0.98
C ASN A 849 -49.62 2.84 1.17
N CYS A 850 -48.68 2.00 1.60
CA CYS A 850 -48.95 0.56 1.74
C CYS A 850 -49.94 0.14 2.82
N THR A 851 -50.48 1.09 3.59
CA THR A 851 -51.57 0.79 4.53
C THR A 851 -52.95 0.89 3.87
N ASN A 852 -53.08 1.65 2.77
CA ASN A 852 -54.36 1.93 2.14
C ASN A 852 -54.43 1.58 0.64
N VAL A 853 -53.32 1.17 0.02
CA VAL A 853 -53.26 0.68 -1.36
C VAL A 853 -52.51 -0.66 -1.46
N LYS A 854 -52.66 -1.36 -2.59
CA LYS A 854 -51.96 -2.62 -2.84
C LYS A 854 -50.48 -2.34 -3.09
N CYS A 855 -49.61 -3.01 -2.34
CA CYS A 855 -48.17 -2.84 -2.43
C CYS A 855 -47.42 -4.09 -2.87
N ILE A 856 -46.28 -3.87 -3.49
CA ILE A 856 -45.21 -4.87 -3.60
C ILE A 856 -44.26 -4.65 -2.44
N LEU A 857 -43.89 -5.74 -1.76
CA LEU A 857 -42.85 -5.73 -0.75
C LEU A 857 -41.53 -6.10 -1.40
N ILE A 858 -40.53 -5.24 -1.25
CA ILE A 858 -39.15 -5.49 -1.70
C ILE A 858 -38.33 -5.73 -0.44
N SER A 859 -37.79 -6.93 -0.31
CA SER A 859 -36.95 -7.34 0.81
C SER A 859 -35.52 -7.47 0.34
N CYS A 860 -34.60 -6.71 0.95
CA CYS A 860 -33.19 -6.75 0.60
C CYS A 860 -32.34 -7.18 1.79
N THR A 861 -31.36 -8.02 1.51
CA THR A 861 -30.32 -8.41 2.46
C THR A 861 -29.06 -7.61 2.14
N VAL A 862 -28.57 -6.90 3.15
CA VAL A 862 -27.33 -6.12 3.10
C VAL A 862 -26.26 -6.90 3.86
N GLY A 863 -25.13 -7.15 3.20
CA GLY A 863 -23.96 -7.79 3.76
C GLY A 863 -23.21 -6.88 4.74
N GLN A 864 -21.91 -7.13 4.89
CA GLN A 864 -21.08 -6.37 5.82
C GLN A 864 -20.96 -4.90 5.40
N LEU A 865 -21.26 -3.99 6.33
CA LEU A 865 -21.06 -2.54 6.15
C LEU A 865 -20.14 -2.01 7.25
N GLU A 866 -18.93 -1.65 6.84
CA GLU A 866 -17.92 -1.00 7.69
C GLU A 866 -18.29 0.44 8.05
N ARG A 867 -17.54 1.02 8.98
CA ARG A 867 -17.65 2.43 9.38
C ARG A 867 -17.59 3.34 8.16
N GLY A 868 -18.60 4.19 7.99
CA GLY A 868 -18.66 5.17 6.91
C GLY A 868 -19.03 4.62 5.53
N LYS A 869 -19.25 3.31 5.37
CA LYS A 869 -19.74 2.73 4.10
C LYS A 869 -21.26 2.82 4.01
N SER A 870 -21.79 2.78 2.78
CA SER A 870 -23.22 2.73 2.52
C SER A 870 -23.58 1.69 1.44
N ALA A 871 -24.83 1.26 1.49
CA ALA A 871 -25.48 0.47 0.44
C ALA A 871 -26.73 1.21 -0.04
N ALA A 872 -26.97 1.20 -1.34
CA ALA A 872 -28.08 1.95 -1.93
C ALA A 872 -28.97 1.08 -2.84
N LEU A 873 -30.26 1.39 -2.83
CA LEU A 873 -31.30 0.77 -3.63
C LEU A 873 -32.00 1.84 -4.46
N LYS A 874 -31.95 1.72 -5.79
CA LYS A 874 -32.60 2.61 -6.75
C LYS A 874 -33.75 1.86 -7.42
N ILE A 875 -34.96 2.37 -7.26
CA ILE A 875 -36.18 1.85 -7.88
C ILE A 875 -36.59 2.78 -9.01
N ARG A 876 -36.51 2.28 -10.25
CA ARG A 876 -36.96 3.00 -11.44
C ARG A 876 -38.41 2.65 -11.74
N SER A 877 -39.28 3.65 -11.72
CA SER A 877 -40.71 3.47 -11.94
C SER A 877 -41.32 4.55 -12.84
N ARG A 878 -42.52 4.31 -13.35
CA ARG A 878 -43.31 5.29 -14.08
C ARG A 878 -44.60 5.57 -13.32
N LEU A 879 -44.98 6.84 -13.24
CA LEU A 879 -46.32 7.22 -12.78
C LEU A 879 -47.33 6.80 -13.85
N TRP A 880 -48.36 6.04 -13.47
CA TRP A 880 -49.44 5.66 -14.37
C TRP A 880 -50.36 6.86 -14.61
N ALA A 881 -50.04 7.69 -15.61
CA ALA A 881 -50.65 8.99 -15.78
C ALA A 881 -52.17 8.92 -16.04
N GLN A 882 -52.64 7.87 -16.73
CA GLN A 882 -54.07 7.64 -17.01
C GLN A 882 -54.93 7.65 -15.73
N THR A 883 -54.49 6.94 -14.69
CA THR A 883 -55.21 6.83 -13.41
C THR A 883 -55.40 8.19 -12.75
N PHE A 884 -54.40 9.06 -12.84
CA PHE A 884 -54.51 10.39 -12.25
C PHE A 884 -55.32 11.34 -13.13
N LEU A 885 -55.29 11.20 -14.46
CA LEU A 885 -56.08 12.00 -15.40
C LEU A 885 -57.59 11.77 -15.29
N GLU A 886 -58.02 10.56 -14.94
CA GLU A 886 -59.42 10.23 -14.66
C GLU A 886 -59.89 10.84 -13.33
N ARG A 887 -58.97 11.06 -12.38
CA ARG A 887 -59.19 11.61 -11.04
C ARG A 887 -58.97 13.13 -10.96
N LYS A 888 -59.45 13.89 -11.96
CA LYS A 888 -59.21 15.35 -12.13
C LYS A 888 -59.44 16.15 -10.85
N ASN A 889 -58.58 17.15 -10.61
CA ASN A 889 -58.64 18.15 -9.51
C ASN A 889 -58.37 17.64 -8.09
N ASP A 890 -57.97 16.38 -7.89
CA ASP A 890 -57.51 15.88 -6.59
C ASP A 890 -55.98 15.95 -6.46
N LEU A 891 -55.49 16.32 -5.27
CA LEU A 891 -54.06 16.32 -4.94
C LEU A 891 -53.68 14.98 -4.29
N TYR A 892 -52.69 14.27 -4.86
CA TYR A 892 -52.26 12.96 -4.37
C TYR A 892 -50.80 12.98 -3.90
N THR A 893 -50.51 12.26 -2.82
CA THR A 893 -49.15 12.03 -2.34
C THR A 893 -48.87 10.54 -2.27
N LEU A 894 -48.02 10.04 -3.15
CA LEU A 894 -47.59 8.65 -3.19
C LEU A 894 -46.44 8.47 -2.22
N SER A 895 -46.59 7.59 -1.23
CA SER A 895 -45.62 7.38 -0.16
C SER A 895 -45.14 5.93 -0.13
N SER A 896 -43.85 5.73 -0.37
CA SER A 896 -43.17 4.46 -0.16
C SER A 896 -42.54 4.44 1.22
N ASN A 897 -42.83 3.41 2.02
CA ASN A 897 -42.24 3.26 3.35
C ASN A 897 -41.05 2.31 3.27
N VAL A 898 -39.93 2.69 3.89
CA VAL A 898 -38.76 1.82 4.00
C VAL A 898 -38.37 1.66 5.47
N SER A 899 -38.00 0.46 5.86
CA SER A 899 -37.47 0.15 7.20
C SER A 899 -36.25 -0.74 7.10
N PHE A 900 -35.35 -0.63 8.06
CA PHE A 900 -34.20 -1.52 8.20
C PHE A 900 -34.10 -2.10 9.61
N GLU A 901 -33.55 -3.30 9.72
CA GLU A 901 -33.27 -3.99 10.97
C GLU A 901 -31.93 -4.72 10.86
N VAL A 902 -30.97 -4.37 11.72
CA VAL A 902 -29.68 -5.05 11.79
C VAL A 902 -29.83 -6.36 12.54
N LYS A 903 -29.46 -7.50 11.94
CA LYS A 903 -29.59 -8.82 12.60
C LYS A 903 -28.35 -9.26 13.37
N SER A 904 -27.17 -8.81 12.96
CA SER A 904 -25.91 -9.22 13.60
C SER A 904 -24.78 -8.20 13.42
N MET A 905 -23.70 -8.38 14.17
CA MET A 905 -22.42 -7.73 13.94
C MET A 905 -21.35 -8.83 13.78
N PRO A 906 -20.24 -8.59 13.06
CA PRO A 906 -19.22 -9.61 12.80
C PRO A 906 -18.39 -9.99 14.04
N TYR A 907 -18.62 -9.36 15.19
CA TYR A 907 -17.83 -9.53 16.42
C TYR A 907 -18.46 -10.54 17.39
N LYS A 908 -17.63 -11.18 18.24
CA LYS A 908 -18.13 -12.04 19.34
C LYS A 908 -18.98 -11.25 20.35
N VAL A 909 -18.60 -10.00 20.61
CA VAL A 909 -19.33 -9.08 21.50
C VAL A 909 -20.48 -8.43 20.73
N GLN A 910 -21.71 -8.66 21.18
CA GLN A 910 -22.91 -8.06 20.59
C GLN A 910 -23.46 -6.95 21.51
N PRO A 911 -23.96 -5.84 20.94
CA PRO A 911 -24.60 -4.79 21.73
C PRO A 911 -25.91 -5.28 22.33
N ALA A 912 -26.34 -4.68 23.45
CA ALA A 912 -27.59 -5.03 24.12
C ALA A 912 -28.84 -4.79 23.24
N LYS A 913 -28.79 -3.84 22.30
CA LYS A 913 -29.83 -3.59 21.30
C LYS A 913 -29.21 -3.29 19.95
N LEU A 914 -29.66 -4.00 18.91
CA LEU A 914 -29.25 -3.76 17.53
C LEU A 914 -30.02 -2.59 16.90
N PRO A 915 -29.42 -1.83 15.96
CA PRO A 915 -30.09 -0.71 15.31
C PRO A 915 -31.28 -1.11 14.42
N GLU A 916 -32.34 -0.30 14.49
CA GLU A 916 -33.53 -0.41 13.64
C GLU A 916 -34.04 1.01 13.31
N GLY A 917 -34.68 1.19 12.16
CA GLY A 917 -35.22 2.50 11.78
C GLY A 917 -36.14 2.45 10.55
N SER A 918 -36.89 3.54 10.31
CA SER A 918 -37.78 3.65 9.16
C SER A 918 -37.93 5.08 8.66
N ILE A 919 -38.17 5.26 7.36
CA ILE A 919 -38.44 6.54 6.70
C ILE A 919 -39.50 6.36 5.60
N ALA A 920 -40.24 7.43 5.29
CA ALA A 920 -41.22 7.45 4.21
C ALA A 920 -40.83 8.47 3.14
N ILE A 921 -40.69 8.03 1.89
CA ILE A 921 -40.35 8.87 0.74
C ILE A 921 -41.63 9.18 -0.04
N ARG A 922 -41.81 10.47 -0.37
CA ARG A 922 -43.06 11.00 -0.91
C ARG A 922 -42.86 11.61 -2.30
N THR A 923 -43.80 11.32 -3.19
CA THR A 923 -43.93 11.91 -4.53
C THR A 923 -45.30 12.56 -4.64
N SER A 924 -45.33 13.88 -4.81
CA SER A 924 -46.57 14.65 -4.90
C SER A 924 -47.04 14.79 -6.35
N VAL A 925 -48.31 14.51 -6.61
CA VAL A 925 -48.95 14.69 -7.91
C VAL A 925 -49.95 15.84 -7.80
N ILE A 926 -49.69 16.93 -8.52
CA ILE A 926 -50.46 18.17 -8.46
C ILE A 926 -51.02 18.55 -9.83
N TRP A 927 -52.15 19.25 -9.85
CA TRP A 927 -52.79 19.74 -11.07
C TRP A 927 -52.47 21.21 -11.33
N SER A 928 -52.04 21.54 -12.55
CA SER A 928 -51.96 22.91 -13.05
C SER A 928 -53.37 23.42 -13.34
N THR A 929 -53.77 24.51 -12.69
CA THR A 929 -54.98 25.25 -13.07
C THR A 929 -54.68 26.07 -14.34
N PRO A 930 -55.48 26.00 -15.42
CA PRO A 930 -55.25 26.82 -16.60
C PRO A 930 -55.46 28.30 -16.26
N ASN A 931 -54.45 29.13 -16.51
CA ASN A 931 -54.56 30.59 -16.44
C ASN A 931 -55.54 31.07 -17.51
N VAL A 932 -56.71 31.56 -17.10
CA VAL A 932 -57.65 32.25 -17.99
C VAL A 932 -57.06 33.63 -18.32
N SER A 933 -56.31 33.73 -19.41
CA SER A 933 -55.88 35.02 -19.96
C SER A 933 -57.01 35.62 -20.79
N PHE A 934 -57.70 36.63 -20.27
CA PHE A 934 -58.65 37.44 -21.04
C PHE A 934 -57.90 38.25 -22.10
N VAL A 935 -58.29 38.13 -23.37
CA VAL A 935 -57.77 38.96 -24.47
C VAL A 935 -58.35 40.37 -24.32
N ILE A 936 -57.49 41.37 -24.10
CA ILE A 936 -57.91 42.77 -23.93
C ILE A 936 -58.33 43.36 -25.29
N PRO A 937 -59.55 43.93 -25.43
CA PRO A 937 -60.03 44.47 -26.70
C PRO A 937 -59.20 45.67 -27.21
N LEU A 938 -58.93 45.69 -28.51
CA LEU A 938 -58.03 46.65 -29.18
C LEU A 938 -58.41 48.13 -28.95
N TRP A 939 -59.70 48.43 -28.75
CA TRP A 939 -60.16 49.80 -28.50
C TRP A 939 -59.62 50.39 -27.20
N VAL A 940 -59.34 49.56 -26.19
CA VAL A 940 -58.74 50.00 -24.92
C VAL A 940 -57.29 50.46 -25.13
N ILE A 941 -56.57 49.79 -26.04
CA ILE A 941 -55.20 50.16 -26.42
C ILE A 941 -55.20 51.48 -27.20
N VAL A 942 -56.13 51.64 -28.16
CA VAL A 942 -56.28 52.89 -28.93
C VAL A 942 -56.65 54.07 -28.02
N LEU A 943 -57.53 53.85 -27.04
CA LEU A 943 -57.92 54.87 -26.08
C LEU A 943 -56.74 55.32 -25.22
N ALA A 944 -55.89 54.37 -24.77
CA ALA A 944 -54.70 54.68 -23.98
C ALA A 944 -53.67 55.49 -24.78
N ILE A 945 -53.49 55.20 -26.07
CA ILE A 945 -52.57 55.95 -26.95
C ILE A 945 -53.06 57.39 -27.14
N LEU A 946 -54.35 57.59 -27.39
CA LEU A 946 -54.94 58.93 -27.55
C LEU A 946 -54.79 59.76 -26.26
N LEU A 947 -55.03 59.15 -25.10
CA LEU A 947 -54.88 59.81 -23.80
C LEU A 947 -53.42 60.17 -23.51
N GLY A 948 -52.47 59.28 -23.86
CA GLY A 948 -51.04 59.53 -23.75
C GLY A 948 -50.56 60.69 -24.63
N LEU A 949 -51.02 60.77 -25.88
CA LEU A 949 -50.67 61.86 -26.78
C LEU A 949 -51.23 63.21 -26.32
N LEU A 950 -52.43 63.22 -25.72
CA LEU A 950 -53.04 64.42 -25.18
C LEU A 950 -52.26 64.97 -23.97
N VAL A 951 -51.81 64.09 -23.07
CA VAL A 951 -50.94 64.46 -21.95
C VAL A 951 -49.59 64.99 -22.43
N LEU A 952 -48.98 64.36 -23.44
CA LEU A 952 -47.72 64.81 -24.02
C LEU A 952 -47.86 66.21 -24.65
N ALA A 953 -48.94 66.47 -25.39
CA ALA A 953 -49.21 67.77 -25.99
C ALA A 953 -49.34 68.86 -24.92
N MET A 954 -50.09 68.59 -23.83
CA MET A 954 -50.22 69.52 -22.70
C MET A 954 -48.87 69.80 -22.02
N LEU A 955 -48.03 68.79 -21.86
CA LEU A 955 -46.68 68.93 -21.29
C LEU A 955 -45.76 69.77 -22.17
N THR A 956 -45.78 69.55 -23.49
CA THR A 956 -44.98 70.36 -24.43
C THR A 956 -45.42 71.82 -24.47
N LEU A 957 -46.73 72.09 -24.40
CA LEU A 957 -47.28 73.45 -24.30
C LEU A 957 -46.86 74.13 -23.00
N ALA A 958 -46.88 73.41 -21.87
CA ALA A 958 -46.42 73.92 -20.59
C ALA A 958 -44.91 74.24 -20.62
N LEU A 959 -44.08 73.34 -21.15
CA LEU A 959 -42.63 73.53 -21.26
C LEU A 959 -42.26 74.68 -22.21
N TRP A 960 -43.01 74.86 -23.30
CA TRP A 960 -42.84 76.01 -24.20
C TRP A 960 -43.22 77.33 -23.51
N LYS A 961 -44.34 77.37 -22.77
CA LYS A 961 -44.76 78.58 -22.06
C LYS A 961 -43.84 78.93 -20.87
N CYS A 962 -43.13 77.96 -20.32
CA CYS A 962 -42.12 78.14 -19.27
C CYS A 962 -40.73 78.55 -19.80
N GLY A 963 -40.58 78.87 -21.09
CA GLY A 963 -39.33 79.42 -21.65
C GLY A 963 -38.18 78.42 -21.70
N PHE A 964 -38.47 77.11 -21.60
CA PHE A 964 -37.46 76.05 -21.53
C PHE A 964 -36.63 75.90 -22.82
N PHE A 965 -37.16 76.34 -23.97
CA PHE A 965 -36.52 76.16 -25.27
C PHE A 965 -35.71 77.37 -25.77
N ASP A 966 -35.60 78.45 -24.99
CA ASP A 966 -34.75 79.61 -25.34
C ASP A 966 -33.47 79.63 -24.49
N ARG A 967 -32.34 79.20 -25.08
CA ARG A 967 -31.00 79.49 -24.53
C ARG A 967 -30.01 79.94 -25.59
N ALA A 968 -29.36 81.05 -25.25
CA ALA A 968 -28.30 81.75 -25.96
C ALA A 968 -26.95 81.00 -25.92
N ARG A 969 -26.20 81.08 -27.03
CA ARG A 969 -24.84 80.55 -27.18
C ARG A 969 -23.79 81.55 -26.67
N PRO A 970 -22.73 81.10 -25.97
CA PRO A 970 -21.44 81.79 -25.88
C PRO A 970 -20.30 81.04 -26.64
N PRO A 971 -19.14 81.69 -26.88
CA PRO A 971 -18.39 81.64 -28.14
C PRO A 971 -17.10 80.79 -28.14
N GLN A 972 -16.44 80.81 -29.30
CA GLN A 972 -15.39 79.93 -29.83
C GLN A 972 -13.95 80.49 -29.62
N ASP A 973 -12.98 79.56 -29.55
CA ASP A 973 -11.50 79.66 -29.61
C ASP A 973 -10.71 80.32 -28.45
N ASP A 974 -9.78 79.56 -27.83
CA ASP A 974 -8.32 79.71 -28.06
C ASP A 974 -7.46 78.69 -27.29
N MET A 975 -6.27 78.46 -27.84
CA MET A 975 -5.25 77.45 -27.49
C MET A 975 -4.43 77.72 -26.22
N ALA A 976 -3.72 76.67 -25.80
CA ALA A 976 -2.49 76.61 -24.99
C ALA A 976 -2.63 76.08 -23.54
N ASP A 977 -1.70 75.16 -23.22
CA ASP A 977 -1.26 74.69 -21.90
C ASP A 977 -1.64 73.25 -21.51
N ARG A 978 -0.82 72.27 -21.93
CA ARG A 978 0.16 71.59 -21.05
C ARG A 978 0.67 70.27 -21.64
N GLU A 979 1.83 70.39 -22.29
CA GLU A 979 2.93 69.44 -22.13
C GLU A 979 3.49 69.50 -20.69
N GLN A 980 4.05 68.37 -20.25
CA GLN A 980 4.98 68.18 -19.12
C GLN A 980 4.42 68.34 -17.69
N LEU A 981 4.34 67.21 -16.97
CA LEU A 981 5.16 66.98 -15.77
C LEU A 981 5.14 65.49 -15.39
N THR A 982 6.25 64.84 -15.72
CA THR A 982 6.73 63.57 -15.18
C THR A 982 7.10 63.68 -13.69
N ASN A 983 7.18 62.51 -13.06
CA ASN A 983 8.02 62.10 -11.91
C ASN A 983 7.44 62.08 -10.48
N ASN A 984 7.31 60.83 -10.02
CA ASN A 984 7.98 60.23 -8.86
C ASN A 984 7.39 60.33 -7.44
N LYS A 985 7.29 59.11 -6.88
CA LYS A 985 7.82 58.62 -5.59
C LYS A 985 7.00 58.79 -4.30
N THR A 986 6.49 57.62 -3.88
CA THR A 986 6.79 56.86 -2.64
C THR A 986 6.65 57.47 -1.24
N THR A 987 6.16 56.57 -0.37
CA THR A 987 6.50 56.24 1.03
C THR A 987 5.74 56.87 2.22
N ASP A 988 5.26 55.92 3.04
CA ASP A 988 5.10 55.86 4.49
C ASP A 988 3.85 56.45 5.16
N ALA A 989 2.94 55.55 5.56
CA ALA A 989 2.57 55.28 6.96
C ALA A 989 1.89 53.90 7.08
#